data_AF-A0A9Y4NID6-F1
#
_entry.id   AF-A0A9Y4NID6-F1
#
_cell.length_a   1.000
_cell.length_b   1.000
_cell.length_c   1.000
_cell.angle_alpha   90.00
_cell.angle_beta   90.00
_cell.angle_gamma   90.00
#
_symmetry.space_group_name_H-M   'P 1'
#
loop_
_entity.id
_entity.type
_entity.pdbx_description
1 polymer ?
#
loop_
_entity_poly.entity_id
_entity_poly.type
_entity_poly.pdbx_seq_one_letter_code
_entity_poly.pdbx_strand_id
1 'polypeptide(L)'
;MTTRLLWRALCLLALLCTVSHFSSATNHPDPSATEQGVTFSHVYKIDLPGSSSCKLESVPMQDNTGLQTETTTNGENDIIFKHNIRLQTPKCDCDESESFKSLLYRVNGLEEEVNYLKTQCSQGCCGKGGAAGVDTSCSGHGTYQHDSCSCLCNPGWEGPDCSTSSCPDECNDNGRCVDGKCVCHQGYTGDDCSQLMCPDNCNDKGQCVDGRCVCFPHFTGEDCSVQKCPNDCIGNGQCVDGQCVCDEGFYGEDCSLVLGPQGLRLVQVTDVSLLVEWEPVRGAEYYVLTYHPKFDEGAQEQVRIPNTENSYLITGLVPGVTYIVQVYAVIKDIQSEADKIEATTDVSTIDDIRVLGQTEVSIQVDWRNPQAEVDYFRLTHVDPAGQEEELDVQRSQEARTKHTIVGLYPGTEYQISVQAIKGTTEGKASSATGATDIDSPTNLSTTEVTEDTATVSWDPVQAQIEGYMLSYTSAEGSSSDIPVGRDSTSYRLVGLRPGVLHTVYIWAYRGDRVSRKSSTEAETELDAPANLLARDETESSFSVSWDPVQADIDGYILTYTSSDGSSGEIPVGPDRTSYLLTGLRPGVLYTVYIWAIKGSKATRKISTQAETEIDSPKDLKAADVTMDSASLTWIPPLADIEGYILTYRDEEGNMETVEKQLGASERSFTASGLEMGKRYIVTIIAYRGYKRSKVVETVFKTVGLLYPFPMDCVQIMKNGNRNSGVYTIYIANDRSKPVEVFCDMDTDGGGWLMLQRRNTGKLDFMKRWRQYIAGFGNLTDEFWIGLDKIYELTNTPTQYELRFDLGLGSERVYAVYDDFKIAPVKQKFKLTVGKYSGTAGDAMTYHQGRPWTTIDSDNDIALGNCALTHRGAWWYKNCHLANLNGKWGDNRHSTGVNWEPWKGHLTSLDFTEMKIRPLGALSSRKRRSLMMARERSRNTNLQRK
;
A
#
# COMPACT_ATOMS: atom_id res chain seq x y z
N MET A 1 10.86 27.04 -44.95
CA MET A 1 10.04 28.25 -44.80
C MET A 1 10.51 28.95 -43.53
N THR A 2 11.53 29.80 -43.64
CA THR A 2 11.41 31.27 -43.88
C THR A 2 10.94 31.98 -42.61
N THR A 3 11.61 32.97 -42.00
CA THR A 3 12.86 33.72 -42.21
C THR A 3 12.90 34.73 -41.04
N ARG A 4 14.04 34.91 -40.35
CA ARG A 4 14.88 36.13 -40.36
C ARG A 4 14.15 37.45 -40.08
N LEU A 5 14.42 38.15 -38.95
CA LEU A 5 15.59 39.01 -38.61
C LEU A 5 15.37 40.50 -38.98
N LEU A 6 15.85 41.39 -38.09
CA LEU A 6 16.26 42.81 -38.30
C LEU A 6 15.10 43.85 -38.20
N TRP A 7 15.20 45.02 -37.54
CA TRP A 7 16.32 45.97 -37.38
C TRP A 7 16.14 46.99 -36.22
N ARG A 8 17.25 47.70 -35.92
CA ARG A 8 17.54 48.69 -34.86
C ARG A 8 16.89 50.08 -35.06
N ALA A 9 16.73 50.87 -33.97
CA ALA A 9 16.98 52.33 -33.82
C ALA A 9 16.37 52.87 -32.49
N LEU A 10 17.15 53.43 -31.55
CA LEU A 10 17.48 54.86 -31.31
C LEU A 10 16.41 55.73 -30.61
N CYS A 11 16.78 56.18 -29.40
CA CYS A 11 16.57 57.50 -28.76
C CYS A 11 15.18 58.08 -28.45
N LEU A 12 15.05 58.44 -27.16
CA LEU A 12 14.57 59.69 -26.57
C LEU A 12 13.06 59.94 -26.35
N LEU A 13 12.83 60.39 -25.10
CA LEU A 13 11.87 61.37 -24.60
C LEU A 13 10.47 60.91 -24.17
N ALA A 14 10.24 61.24 -22.90
CA ALA A 14 8.98 61.37 -22.20
C ALA A 14 7.93 62.20 -22.94
N LEU A 15 6.64 61.90 -22.73
CA LEU A 15 5.64 62.77 -22.09
C LEU A 15 4.21 62.20 -22.29
N LEU A 16 3.40 62.38 -21.24
CA LEU A 16 1.96 62.72 -21.24
C LEU A 16 0.89 61.77 -21.80
N CYS A 17 -0.14 61.54 -20.97
CA CYS A 17 -1.56 61.62 -21.36
C CYS A 17 -2.40 61.85 -20.07
N THR A 18 -2.90 63.06 -19.80
CA THR A 18 -4.20 63.68 -20.19
C THR A 18 -5.41 63.25 -19.34
N VAL A 19 -6.04 64.18 -18.57
CA VAL A 19 -7.36 64.87 -18.85
C VAL A 19 -8.55 64.03 -18.33
N SER A 20 -9.57 64.46 -17.58
CA SER A 20 -10.06 65.72 -16.98
C SER A 20 -11.34 65.36 -16.18
N HIS A 21 -11.88 66.11 -15.19
CA HIS A 21 -12.77 67.27 -15.40
C HIS A 21 -13.41 67.80 -14.08
N PHE A 22 -13.56 69.14 -14.01
CA PHE A 22 -14.58 69.99 -13.34
C PHE A 22 -14.84 69.89 -11.82
N SER A 23 -15.06 70.95 -11.04
CA SER A 23 -14.96 72.41 -11.20
C SER A 23 -15.10 73.07 -9.82
N SER A 24 -14.49 74.26 -9.62
CA SER A 24 -14.83 75.18 -8.53
C SER A 24 -15.53 76.41 -9.10
N ALA A 25 -16.31 77.09 -8.26
CA ALA A 25 -16.77 78.47 -8.46
C ALA A 25 -17.07 79.03 -7.05
N THR A 26 -16.82 80.27 -6.64
CA THR A 26 -16.21 81.49 -7.19
C THR A 26 -16.23 82.47 -6.00
N ASN A 27 -15.19 83.30 -5.80
CA ASN A 27 -15.34 84.76 -5.66
C ASN A 27 -13.99 85.45 -5.33
N HIS A 28 -13.64 86.37 -6.22
CA HIS A 28 -12.64 87.45 -6.16
C HIS A 28 -12.81 88.36 -4.92
N PRO A 29 -11.81 89.20 -4.52
CA PRO A 29 -11.02 90.08 -5.42
C PRO A 29 -9.50 90.19 -5.16
N ASP A 30 -8.81 90.52 -6.25
CA ASP A 30 -7.49 91.16 -6.33
C ASP A 30 -7.73 92.70 -6.23
N PRO A 31 -6.84 93.56 -5.68
CA PRO A 31 -5.65 93.97 -6.42
C PRO A 31 -4.41 94.43 -5.60
N SER A 32 -3.25 94.32 -6.24
CA SER A 32 -2.14 95.29 -6.26
C SER A 32 -1.38 95.66 -4.96
N ALA A 33 -0.06 95.38 -4.98
CA ALA A 33 1.06 96.24 -4.55
C ALA A 33 0.93 97.01 -3.21
N THR A 34 1.82 96.88 -2.23
CA THR A 34 3.13 97.56 -2.20
C THR A 34 3.79 97.32 -0.83
N GLU A 35 5.13 97.37 -0.82
CA GLU A 35 6.00 97.47 0.36
C GLU A 35 5.57 98.58 1.35
N GLN A 36 5.88 98.41 2.64
CA GLN A 36 6.34 99.47 3.57
C GLN A 36 6.35 99.00 5.06
N GLY A 37 7.46 99.16 5.78
CA GLY A 37 7.54 98.97 7.25
C GLY A 37 7.08 100.14 8.17
N VAL A 38 7.61 100.29 9.40
CA VAL A 38 7.47 101.30 10.49
C VAL A 38 8.75 102.03 10.92
N THR A 39 8.64 103.35 11.06
CA THR A 39 9.77 104.23 10.87
C THR A 39 10.73 104.47 12.07
N PHE A 40 12.05 104.33 11.95
CA PHE A 40 13.01 104.95 12.89
C PHE A 40 13.36 106.37 12.44
N SER A 41 13.26 107.32 13.36
CA SER A 41 13.60 108.73 13.17
C SER A 41 14.78 109.10 14.07
N HIS A 42 15.88 109.56 13.47
CA HIS A 42 17.04 110.11 14.19
C HIS A 42 17.13 111.60 13.89
N VAL A 43 17.29 112.42 14.93
CA VAL A 43 17.52 113.87 14.82
C VAL A 43 19.03 114.08 15.00
N TYR A 44 19.71 114.61 13.99
CA TYR A 44 21.09 115.09 14.14
C TYR A 44 21.08 116.63 14.19
N LYS A 45 21.60 117.20 15.28
CA LYS A 45 21.92 118.62 15.38
C LYS A 45 23.38 118.81 14.95
N ILE A 46 23.60 119.50 13.84
CA ILE A 46 24.93 119.92 13.39
C ILE A 46 25.02 121.44 13.60
N ASP A 47 25.83 121.87 14.57
CA ASP A 47 26.29 123.26 14.63
C ASP A 47 27.55 123.38 13.76
N LEU A 48 27.39 123.84 12.51
CA LEU A 48 28.51 124.35 11.71
C LEU A 48 28.75 125.84 12.04
N PRO A 49 30.02 126.27 12.17
CA PRO A 49 30.38 127.62 12.51
C PRO A 49 30.33 128.54 11.29
N GLY A 50 30.01 129.81 11.54
CA GLY A 50 30.33 130.91 10.65
C GLY A 50 29.20 131.38 9.75
N SER A 51 28.56 132.47 10.14
CA SER A 51 28.40 133.57 9.20
C SER A 51 28.26 134.87 9.98
N SER A 52 29.21 135.79 9.76
CA SER A 52 28.88 137.20 9.87
C SER A 52 27.73 137.47 8.89
N SER A 53 26.59 137.82 9.48
CA SER A 53 25.52 138.64 8.91
C SER A 53 25.02 138.27 7.50
N CYS A 54 24.04 137.38 7.49
CA CYS A 54 22.81 137.39 6.70
C CYS A 54 22.51 138.70 5.91
N LYS A 55 22.09 138.57 4.63
CA LYS A 55 20.78 139.08 4.16
C LYS A 55 20.42 138.71 2.71
N LEU A 56 19.10 138.53 2.55
CA LEU A 56 18.29 138.19 1.37
C LEU A 56 18.55 139.02 0.10
N GLU A 57 18.33 138.37 -1.06
CA GLU A 57 17.50 138.95 -2.14
C GLU A 57 16.98 137.87 -3.12
N SER A 58 15.97 138.24 -3.90
CA SER A 58 14.91 137.42 -4.48
C SER A 58 15.02 137.09 -5.98
N VAL A 59 14.60 135.85 -6.30
CA VAL A 59 13.99 135.19 -7.50
C VAL A 59 13.57 136.08 -8.71
N PRO A 60 13.62 135.59 -9.99
CA PRO A 60 12.49 134.82 -10.58
C PRO A 60 12.79 133.72 -11.65
N MET A 61 11.90 132.71 -11.68
CA MET A 61 11.23 132.02 -12.84
C MET A 61 12.06 131.23 -13.88
N GLN A 62 11.67 130.05 -14.40
CA GLN A 62 10.41 129.30 -14.63
C GLN A 62 10.82 127.83 -14.95
N ASP A 63 10.08 126.73 -14.86
CA ASP A 63 8.75 126.36 -14.32
C ASP A 63 8.62 124.82 -14.32
N ASN A 64 7.59 124.34 -13.61
CA ASN A 64 6.95 123.00 -13.61
C ASN A 64 7.72 121.81 -12.99
N THR A 65 7.26 121.16 -11.91
CA THR A 65 5.89 121.00 -11.39
C THR A 65 5.85 120.77 -9.87
N GLY A 66 5.01 121.54 -9.16
CA GLY A 66 4.15 121.03 -8.08
C GLY A 66 4.71 120.90 -6.66
N LEU A 67 5.10 122.03 -6.06
CA LEU A 67 5.30 122.22 -4.62
C LEU A 67 3.96 122.10 -3.84
N GLN A 68 3.98 121.60 -2.61
CA GLN A 68 3.38 122.34 -1.49
C GLN A 68 4.05 121.98 -0.16
N THR A 69 4.88 122.93 0.29
CA THR A 69 5.39 123.10 1.64
C THR A 69 4.36 123.91 2.43
N GLU A 70 4.01 123.48 3.64
CA GLU A 70 3.48 124.38 4.66
C GLU A 70 4.47 124.46 5.82
N THR A 71 4.88 125.69 6.09
CA THR A 71 5.73 126.10 7.22
C THR A 71 4.87 127.08 7.99
N THR A 72 4.54 126.79 9.25
CA THR A 72 3.98 127.80 10.16
C THR A 72 4.90 127.99 11.34
N THR A 73 5.34 129.23 11.42
CA THR A 73 6.28 129.85 12.35
C THR A 73 5.69 130.01 13.75
N ASN A 74 6.46 129.65 14.76
CA ASN A 74 6.61 130.47 15.96
C ASN A 74 8.06 130.41 16.44
N GLY A 75 8.80 131.45 16.04
CA GLY A 75 10.05 131.98 16.62
C GLY A 75 10.94 131.07 17.46
N GLU A 76 11.77 130.27 16.80
CA GLU A 76 13.23 130.18 16.98
C GLU A 76 13.77 129.24 15.88
N ASN A 77 14.91 129.60 15.29
CA ASN A 77 15.44 129.02 14.05
C ASN A 77 16.02 127.61 14.25
N ASP A 78 15.19 126.58 14.15
CA ASP A 78 15.63 125.20 13.96
C ASP A 78 15.11 124.64 12.63
N ILE A 79 16.03 124.29 11.73
CA ILE A 79 15.71 123.51 10.54
C ILE A 79 15.75 122.03 10.93
N ILE A 80 14.57 121.45 11.13
CA ILE A 80 14.37 120.04 11.46
C ILE A 80 14.36 119.24 10.14
N PHE A 81 15.41 118.46 9.88
CA PHE A 81 15.36 117.39 8.88
C PHE A 81 14.74 116.15 9.52
N LYS A 82 13.51 115.83 9.12
CA LYS A 82 12.78 114.64 9.57
C LYS A 82 13.00 113.51 8.55
N HIS A 83 13.83 112.52 8.88
CA HIS A 83 13.90 111.25 8.14
C HIS A 83 13.01 110.19 8.80
N ASN A 84 12.23 109.46 8.00
CA ASN A 84 11.28 108.43 8.43
C ASN A 84 11.67 107.02 7.86
N ILE A 85 12.25 106.05 8.63
CA ILE A 85 12.68 104.69 8.13
C ILE A 85 11.82 103.45 8.50
N ARG A 86 10.89 103.00 7.64
CA ARG A 86 9.82 101.98 7.86
C ARG A 86 10.24 100.43 8.00
N LEU A 87 10.18 99.71 9.17
CA LEU A 87 10.10 98.23 9.57
C LEU A 87 8.74 97.58 10.09
N GLN A 88 8.26 96.41 9.63
CA GLN A 88 7.05 95.70 10.19
C GLN A 88 7.39 94.62 11.26
N THR A 89 6.52 94.44 12.25
CA THR A 89 6.61 93.48 13.36
C THR A 89 6.16 92.05 13.02
N PRO A 90 6.88 90.99 13.42
CA PRO A 90 6.40 89.61 13.46
C PRO A 90 5.43 89.37 14.63
N LYS A 91 4.47 88.47 14.44
CA LYS A 91 3.55 87.96 15.47
C LYS A 91 4.34 87.33 16.62
N CYS A 92 4.20 87.88 17.82
CA CYS A 92 4.49 87.18 19.07
C CYS A 92 3.33 86.25 19.44
N ASP A 93 3.65 85.10 20.03
CA ASP A 93 3.00 84.65 21.25
C ASP A 93 4.08 84.73 22.33
N CYS A 94 3.87 85.64 23.28
CA CYS A 94 4.74 85.90 24.42
C CYS A 94 4.38 84.93 25.53
N ASP A 95 5.36 84.43 26.28
CA ASP A 95 5.46 84.65 27.73
C ASP A 95 6.51 83.73 28.34
N GLU A 96 7.15 84.23 29.39
CA GLU A 96 8.11 83.56 30.26
C GLU A 96 9.61 83.60 29.84
N SER A 97 10.26 84.75 30.07
CA SER A 97 11.64 84.73 30.59
C SER A 97 12.02 86.09 31.22
N GLU A 98 12.50 86.06 32.47
CA GLU A 98 12.75 87.19 33.37
C GLU A 98 13.85 88.21 32.93
N SER A 99 14.45 88.06 31.76
CA SER A 99 15.60 88.88 31.33
C SER A 99 15.23 90.27 30.76
N PHE A 100 13.98 90.50 30.35
CA PHE A 100 13.52 91.77 29.78
C PHE A 100 13.12 92.82 30.84
N LYS A 101 12.87 92.40 32.09
CA LYS A 101 12.53 93.31 33.21
C LYS A 101 13.75 93.96 33.89
N SER A 102 14.97 93.48 33.63
CA SER A 102 16.20 93.97 34.29
C SER A 102 16.93 95.10 33.54
N LEU A 103 16.66 95.32 32.25
CA LEU A 103 17.36 96.30 31.41
C LEU A 103 16.69 97.68 31.34
N LEU A 104 15.43 97.79 31.79
CA LEU A 104 14.64 99.03 31.73
C LEU A 104 14.92 100.01 32.89
N TYR A 105 15.69 99.62 33.92
CA TYR A 105 15.86 100.43 35.14
C TYR A 105 17.21 101.18 35.25
N ARG A 106 18.14 101.06 34.28
CA ARG A 106 19.51 101.61 34.39
C ARG A 106 19.85 102.79 33.46
N VAL A 107 18.92 103.26 32.64
CA VAL A 107 19.18 104.27 31.59
C VAL A 107 18.57 105.66 31.89
N ASN A 108 17.99 105.87 33.09
CA ASN A 108 17.25 107.10 33.43
C ASN A 108 17.93 108.03 34.46
N GLY A 109 19.25 108.20 34.42
CA GLY A 109 19.90 109.17 35.31
C GLY A 109 21.26 109.63 34.83
N LEU A 110 21.48 110.95 34.87
CA LEU A 110 22.77 111.68 34.81
C LEU A 110 23.11 112.39 33.48
N GLU A 111 22.19 113.23 32.98
CA GLU A 111 22.48 114.23 31.93
C GLU A 111 21.98 115.66 32.31
N GLU A 112 22.15 116.10 33.57
CA GLU A 112 21.70 117.44 34.01
C GLU A 112 22.78 118.35 34.65
N GLU A 113 24.06 117.96 34.70
CA GLU A 113 25.06 118.68 35.52
C GLU A 113 26.14 119.51 34.77
N VAL A 114 25.92 119.91 33.51
CA VAL A 114 26.93 120.73 32.76
C VAL A 114 26.39 122.06 32.22
N ASN A 115 25.33 122.62 32.80
CA ASN A 115 24.80 123.94 32.40
C ASN A 115 25.34 125.14 33.21
N TYR A 116 26.58 125.09 33.72
CA TYR A 116 27.07 126.11 34.68
C TYR A 116 27.97 127.22 34.11
N LEU A 117 28.79 127.04 33.06
CA LEU A 117 29.92 127.99 32.86
C LEU A 117 30.19 128.38 31.42
N LYS A 118 29.29 129.15 30.78
CA LYS A 118 29.63 129.82 29.52
C LYS A 118 29.04 131.21 29.28
N THR A 119 28.83 132.05 30.29
CA THR A 119 28.52 133.47 30.02
C THR A 119 29.03 134.43 31.09
N GLN A 120 30.34 134.64 31.09
CA GLN A 120 30.92 135.92 31.51
C GLN A 120 31.89 136.44 30.43
N CYS A 121 31.56 137.64 29.95
CA CYS A 121 32.45 138.72 29.50
C CYS A 121 32.66 139.00 28.00
N SER A 122 32.24 140.21 27.59
CA SER A 122 33.05 141.14 26.75
C SER A 122 32.55 142.61 26.78
N GLN A 123 33.40 143.61 27.15
CA GLN A 123 33.76 144.86 26.39
C GLN A 123 34.41 146.06 27.20
N GLY A 124 35.66 146.48 26.86
CA GLY A 124 36.16 147.79 26.29
C GLY A 124 36.36 149.16 27.04
N CYS A 125 37.44 149.95 26.71
CA CYS A 125 37.95 151.24 27.30
C CYS A 125 37.94 152.54 26.40
N CYS A 126 38.29 153.72 27.01
CA CYS A 126 38.31 155.17 26.59
C CYS A 126 39.23 155.62 25.41
N GLY A 127 38.99 156.84 24.85
CA GLY A 127 39.83 157.45 23.80
C GLY A 127 39.84 158.99 23.63
N LYS A 128 41.00 159.46 23.12
CA LYS A 128 41.35 160.61 22.23
C LYS A 128 41.18 162.09 22.66
N GLY A 129 42.32 162.82 22.64
CA GLY A 129 42.36 164.22 22.19
C GLY A 129 43.62 165.06 22.52
N GLY A 130 44.64 165.07 21.64
CA GLY A 130 45.47 166.23 21.25
C GLY A 130 46.41 166.95 22.26
N ALA A 131 47.71 167.05 21.93
CA ALA A 131 48.77 167.74 22.67
C ALA A 131 49.02 169.21 22.26
N ALA A 132 49.53 170.03 23.21
CA ALA A 132 50.61 171.05 23.10
C ALA A 132 50.52 172.06 24.28
N GLY A 133 51.50 172.32 25.15
CA GLY A 133 52.89 171.89 25.26
C GLY A 133 53.50 172.33 26.61
N VAL A 134 53.39 171.46 27.61
CA VAL A 134 54.28 171.22 28.75
C VAL A 134 54.77 169.78 28.52
N ASP A 135 56.08 169.49 28.46
CA ASP A 135 56.63 168.44 27.55
C ASP A 135 55.96 167.06 27.63
N THR A 136 55.19 166.69 26.59
CA THR A 136 54.49 165.40 26.49
C THR A 136 55.43 164.22 26.22
N SER A 137 56.74 164.45 26.03
CA SER A 137 57.71 163.38 25.79
C SER A 137 58.18 162.67 27.06
N CYS A 138 57.94 163.23 28.26
CA CYS A 138 58.48 162.70 29.53
C CYS A 138 59.97 162.29 29.40
N SER A 139 60.78 163.18 28.81
CA SER A 139 62.20 162.97 28.46
C SER A 139 62.51 161.67 27.70
N GLY A 140 61.54 161.11 26.97
CA GLY A 140 61.66 159.85 26.22
C GLY A 140 61.48 158.57 27.04
N HIS A 141 61.27 158.66 28.35
CA HIS A 141 61.30 157.54 29.29
C HIS A 141 60.07 157.47 30.22
N GLY A 142 58.99 158.13 29.82
CA GLY A 142 57.69 158.03 30.48
C GLY A 142 56.56 158.15 29.49
N THR A 143 55.38 157.75 29.92
CA THR A 143 54.14 157.90 29.16
C THR A 143 53.30 158.99 29.80
N TYR A 144 52.89 159.98 29.02
CA TYR A 144 52.01 161.05 29.48
C TYR A 144 50.61 160.49 29.76
N GLN A 145 50.11 160.60 31.00
CA GLN A 145 48.77 160.12 31.36
C GLN A 145 47.69 161.16 31.04
N HIS A 146 46.74 160.73 30.21
CA HIS A 146 45.68 161.59 29.67
C HIS A 146 44.57 161.94 30.67
N ASP A 147 44.38 161.11 31.70
CA ASP A 147 43.31 161.32 32.68
C ASP A 147 43.66 162.41 33.70
N SER A 148 44.95 162.72 33.89
CA SER A 148 45.49 163.55 34.97
C SER A 148 46.46 164.66 34.53
N CYS A 149 46.83 164.73 33.25
CA CYS A 149 47.74 165.73 32.69
C CYS A 149 49.15 165.77 33.34
N SER A 150 49.73 164.60 33.65
CA SER A 150 51.10 164.44 34.20
C SER A 150 51.89 163.31 33.51
N CYS A 151 53.22 163.30 33.67
CA CYS A 151 54.09 162.21 33.17
C CYS A 151 54.14 161.04 34.16
N LEU A 152 53.81 159.83 33.69
CA LEU A 152 54.03 158.59 34.41
C LEU A 152 55.27 157.91 33.83
N CYS A 153 56.35 157.82 34.61
CA CYS A 153 57.60 157.26 34.13
C CYS A 153 57.49 155.76 33.83
N ASN A 154 58.18 155.29 32.78
CA ASN A 154 58.23 153.87 32.44
C ASN A 154 58.91 153.11 33.59
N PRO A 155 58.53 151.85 33.86
CA PRO A 155 59.19 151.04 34.89
C PRO A 155 60.71 151.05 34.68
N GLY A 156 61.43 151.33 35.76
CA GLY A 156 62.86 151.55 35.72
C GLY A 156 63.29 152.96 35.36
N TRP A 157 62.38 153.95 35.34
CA TRP A 157 62.67 155.38 35.22
C TRP A 157 61.90 156.24 36.24
N GLU A 158 62.47 157.33 36.77
CA GLU A 158 61.84 158.22 37.78
C GLU A 158 62.20 159.72 37.63
N GLY A 159 61.35 160.61 38.18
CA GLY A 159 61.48 162.09 38.14
C GLY A 159 60.25 162.80 37.53
N PRO A 160 60.03 164.11 37.75
CA PRO A 160 58.84 164.85 37.25
C PRO A 160 58.78 164.98 35.72
N ASP A 161 59.89 164.77 35.04
CA ASP A 161 60.04 164.63 33.59
C ASP A 161 60.75 163.31 33.20
N CYS A 162 60.83 162.32 34.10
CA CYS A 162 61.33 160.95 33.89
C CYS A 162 62.78 160.76 33.40
N SER A 163 63.75 161.49 33.96
CA SER A 163 65.14 161.51 33.48
C SER A 163 66.16 160.56 34.19
N THR A 164 65.75 159.56 35.01
CA THR A 164 66.65 158.78 35.91
C THR A 164 66.33 157.26 35.93
N SER A 165 67.27 156.28 35.86
CA SER A 165 66.99 154.82 35.64
C SER A 165 67.32 153.78 36.76
N SER A 166 66.55 152.66 36.91
CA SER A 166 66.70 151.52 37.89
C SER A 166 66.23 150.12 37.35
N CYS A 167 66.81 148.96 37.74
CA CYS A 167 66.51 147.58 37.22
C CYS A 167 65.95 146.58 38.28
N PRO A 168 65.08 145.59 37.93
CA PRO A 168 64.54 144.59 38.88
C PRO A 168 65.53 143.47 39.29
N ASP A 169 65.74 143.28 40.60
CA ASP A 169 66.52 142.22 41.28
C ASP A 169 67.90 141.85 40.66
N GLU A 170 68.55 142.82 40.01
CA GLU A 170 69.85 142.65 39.32
C GLU A 170 69.90 141.43 38.36
N CYS A 171 68.76 140.98 37.83
CA CYS A 171 68.64 139.84 36.90
C CYS A 171 69.06 138.47 37.44
N ASN A 172 68.95 138.24 38.77
CA ASN A 172 69.23 136.96 39.46
C ASN A 172 70.58 136.29 39.07
N ASP A 173 71.57 137.08 38.65
CA ASP A 173 72.86 136.62 38.10
C ASP A 173 72.79 135.70 36.85
N ASN A 174 71.60 135.38 36.34
CA ASN A 174 71.39 134.53 35.16
C ASN A 174 71.05 135.34 33.89
N GLY A 175 71.25 136.66 33.96
CA GLY A 175 71.10 137.59 32.85
C GLY A 175 71.81 138.92 33.07
N ARG A 176 71.78 139.80 32.06
CA ARG A 176 72.39 141.15 32.10
C ARG A 176 71.31 142.23 32.07
N CYS A 177 71.40 143.24 32.95
CA CYS A 177 70.52 144.41 32.85
C CYS A 177 71.01 145.39 31.78
N VAL A 178 70.13 145.70 30.83
CA VAL A 178 70.32 146.73 29.81
C VAL A 178 69.02 147.50 29.70
N ASP A 179 69.09 148.84 29.84
CA ASP A 179 67.95 149.74 29.72
C ASP A 179 66.72 149.35 30.57
N GLY A 180 66.95 148.89 31.80
CA GLY A 180 65.89 148.54 32.77
C GLY A 180 65.25 147.16 32.59
N LYS A 181 65.79 146.28 31.72
CA LYS A 181 65.27 144.92 31.48
C LYS A 181 66.35 143.84 31.48
N CYS A 182 66.02 142.64 31.95
CA CYS A 182 66.92 141.49 32.04
C CYS A 182 66.94 140.66 30.75
N VAL A 183 68.14 140.32 30.27
CA VAL A 183 68.35 139.42 29.12
C VAL A 183 68.99 138.11 29.61
N CYS A 184 68.27 136.98 29.47
CA CYS A 184 68.63 135.68 30.06
C CYS A 184 69.66 134.85 29.28
N HIS A 185 70.45 134.05 29.99
CA HIS A 185 71.41 133.10 29.40
C HIS A 185 70.72 131.84 28.81
N GLN A 186 71.37 131.20 27.82
CA GLN A 186 70.81 130.08 27.05
C GLN A 186 70.46 128.87 27.94
N GLY A 187 69.26 128.30 27.74
CA GLY A 187 68.70 127.24 28.58
C GLY A 187 67.78 127.77 29.68
N TYR A 188 67.73 129.10 29.88
CA TYR A 188 66.86 129.78 30.82
C TYR A 188 65.88 130.73 30.12
N THR A 189 64.68 130.87 30.68
CA THR A 189 63.61 131.74 30.21
C THR A 189 62.88 132.37 31.41
N GLY A 190 61.98 133.32 31.17
CA GLY A 190 61.25 134.08 32.20
C GLY A 190 61.79 135.50 32.42
N ASP A 191 60.97 136.37 33.02
CA ASP A 191 61.21 137.83 33.07
C ASP A 191 62.36 138.26 34.00
N ASP A 192 62.75 137.39 34.94
CA ASP A 192 63.90 137.52 35.85
C ASP A 192 64.95 136.40 35.64
N CYS A 193 64.80 135.61 34.55
CA CYS A 193 65.69 134.55 34.10
C CYS A 193 65.76 133.25 34.95
N SER A 194 64.62 132.75 35.44
CA SER A 194 64.55 131.63 36.40
C SER A 194 64.10 130.22 35.90
N GLN A 195 63.72 129.98 34.63
CA GLN A 195 63.06 128.70 34.16
C GLN A 195 63.75 127.91 33.00
N LEU A 196 63.64 126.56 32.89
CA LEU A 196 64.28 125.67 31.85
C LEU A 196 63.32 125.07 30.75
N MET A 197 63.83 124.61 29.57
CA MET A 197 63.06 124.19 28.34
C MET A 197 63.05 122.64 28.04
N CYS A 198 61.98 122.03 27.44
CA CYS A 198 61.80 120.57 27.12
C CYS A 198 61.76 120.20 25.60
N PRO A 199 62.08 118.95 25.16
CA PRO A 199 62.05 118.50 23.75
C PRO A 199 60.64 118.39 23.14
N ASP A 200 60.42 119.02 21.98
CA ASP A 200 59.21 118.99 21.12
C ASP A 200 57.85 119.05 21.85
N ASN A 201 57.84 119.65 23.03
CA ASN A 201 56.67 119.76 23.91
C ASN A 201 55.91 118.41 24.12
N CYS A 202 56.62 117.28 24.06
CA CYS A 202 56.07 115.94 24.24
C CYS A 202 54.94 115.55 23.26
N ASN A 203 54.91 116.14 22.05
CA ASN A 203 53.88 115.96 21.00
C ASN A 203 52.43 116.07 21.51
N ASP A 204 52.18 116.76 22.63
CA ASP A 204 50.89 116.78 23.33
C ASP A 204 50.36 115.39 23.75
N LYS A 205 51.20 114.35 23.71
CA LYS A 205 50.90 112.96 24.13
C LYS A 205 51.63 112.56 25.41
N GLY A 206 52.22 113.55 26.09
CA GLY A 206 52.86 113.40 27.38
C GLY A 206 53.01 114.72 28.14
N GLN A 207 53.57 114.64 29.35
CA GLN A 207 53.79 115.79 30.22
C GLN A 207 55.30 116.09 30.36
N CYS A 208 55.69 117.37 30.24
CA CYS A 208 57.07 117.84 30.40
C CYS A 208 57.39 118.10 31.88
N VAL A 209 58.38 117.38 32.41
CA VAL A 209 58.85 117.50 33.80
C VAL A 209 60.38 117.49 33.78
N ASP A 210 61.01 118.51 34.36
CA ASP A 210 62.47 118.67 34.46
C ASP A 210 63.24 118.41 33.14
N GLY A 211 62.71 118.86 32.01
CA GLY A 211 63.38 118.71 30.70
C GLY A 211 63.13 117.37 29.98
N ARG A 212 62.24 116.48 30.47
CA ARG A 212 61.91 115.16 29.85
C ARG A 212 60.40 114.92 29.73
N CYS A 213 59.99 114.14 28.73
CA CYS A 213 58.60 113.77 28.45
C CYS A 213 58.17 112.44 29.12
N VAL A 214 56.94 112.42 29.66
CA VAL A 214 56.29 111.22 30.22
C VAL A 214 54.98 110.95 29.46
N CYS A 215 54.86 109.81 28.76
CA CYS A 215 53.77 109.52 27.81
C CYS A 215 52.46 109.03 28.44
N PHE A 216 51.33 109.33 27.80
CA PHE A 216 50.00 108.84 28.16
C PHE A 216 49.78 107.35 27.77
N PRO A 217 48.83 106.64 28.40
CA PRO A 217 48.50 105.25 28.06
C PRO A 217 48.20 105.05 26.57
N HIS A 218 48.64 103.92 26.02
CA HIS A 218 48.65 103.57 24.59
C HIS A 218 49.71 104.26 23.73
N PHE A 219 50.51 105.19 24.27
CA PHE A 219 51.61 105.84 23.58
C PHE A 219 52.98 105.53 24.22
N THR A 220 54.03 105.47 23.43
CA THR A 220 55.43 105.23 23.87
C THR A 220 56.43 105.99 22.98
N GLY A 221 57.72 105.98 23.34
CA GLY A 221 58.80 106.73 22.65
C GLY A 221 59.32 107.94 23.45
N GLU A 222 60.47 108.51 23.06
CA GLU A 222 61.09 109.65 23.76
C GLU A 222 60.27 110.95 23.69
N ASP A 223 59.46 111.07 22.64
CA ASP A 223 58.57 112.20 22.37
C ASP A 223 57.07 111.79 22.37
N CYS A 224 56.78 110.53 22.77
CA CYS A 224 55.44 109.95 22.90
C CYS A 224 54.65 109.72 21.58
N SER A 225 55.33 109.40 20.48
CA SER A 225 54.73 109.25 19.14
C SER A 225 54.21 107.85 18.74
N VAL A 226 54.46 106.76 19.48
CA VAL A 226 54.20 105.35 19.02
C VAL A 226 53.02 104.66 19.74
N GLN A 227 52.10 103.98 19.03
CA GLN A 227 50.85 103.36 19.57
C GLN A 227 50.94 101.84 19.86
N LYS A 228 50.23 101.30 20.88
CA LYS A 228 50.31 99.88 21.37
C LYS A 228 49.13 98.96 20.96
N CYS A 229 49.37 97.74 20.44
CA CYS A 229 48.34 96.72 20.07
C CYS A 229 47.99 95.71 21.19
N PRO A 230 46.79 95.07 21.16
CA PRO A 230 46.39 94.01 22.09
C PRO A 230 47.32 92.79 22.02
N ASN A 231 47.95 92.44 23.15
CA ASN A 231 48.87 91.29 23.32
C ASN A 231 49.95 91.13 22.23
N ASP A 232 50.29 92.21 21.52
CA ASP A 232 51.19 92.17 20.36
C ASP A 232 50.81 91.10 19.32
N CYS A 233 49.49 90.87 19.15
CA CYS A 233 48.92 89.87 18.24
C CYS A 233 49.43 88.43 18.46
N ILE A 234 50.01 88.15 19.66
CA ILE A 234 50.53 86.85 20.11
C ILE A 234 51.57 86.25 19.14
N GLY A 235 52.14 87.06 18.24
CA GLY A 235 53.03 86.60 17.18
C GLY A 235 52.35 85.77 16.07
N ASN A 236 51.00 85.76 16.02
CA ASN A 236 50.18 85.10 14.99
C ASN A 236 49.42 86.12 14.12
N GLY A 237 49.94 87.35 14.04
CA GLY A 237 49.40 88.41 13.21
C GLY A 237 50.28 89.65 13.22
N GLN A 238 49.88 90.65 12.45
CA GLN A 238 50.57 91.94 12.37
C GLN A 238 49.74 93.04 13.03
N CYS A 239 50.40 93.85 13.87
CA CYS A 239 49.82 95.05 14.46
C CYS A 239 49.75 96.16 13.40
N VAL A 240 48.54 96.48 12.95
CA VAL A 240 48.28 97.55 11.97
C VAL A 240 47.24 98.48 12.58
N ASP A 241 47.60 99.75 12.76
CA ASP A 241 46.73 100.81 13.31
C ASP A 241 46.01 100.44 14.63
N GLY A 242 46.69 99.72 15.52
CA GLY A 242 46.14 99.32 16.82
C GLY A 242 45.21 98.09 16.78
N GLN A 243 45.04 97.44 15.62
CA GLN A 243 44.31 96.19 15.44
C GLN A 243 45.23 95.06 14.96
N CYS A 244 44.90 93.82 15.34
CA CYS A 244 45.64 92.65 14.89
C CYS A 244 45.04 92.09 13.60
N VAL A 245 45.85 92.05 12.54
CA VAL A 245 45.53 91.35 11.29
C VAL A 245 46.15 89.96 11.36
N CYS A 246 45.32 88.93 11.50
CA CYS A 246 45.78 87.57 11.80
C CYS A 246 46.39 86.84 10.61
N ASP A 247 47.39 86.02 10.89
CA ASP A 247 48.00 85.07 9.95
C ASP A 247 46.94 84.06 9.47
N GLU A 248 47.18 83.45 8.31
CA GLU A 248 46.26 82.48 7.71
C GLU A 248 45.95 81.31 8.67
N GLY A 249 44.66 81.08 8.94
CA GLY A 249 44.19 80.06 9.88
C GLY A 249 43.91 80.57 11.31
N PHE A 250 44.36 81.78 11.65
CA PHE A 250 44.10 82.42 12.95
C PHE A 250 42.97 83.47 12.86
N TYR A 251 42.25 83.67 13.95
CA TYR A 251 41.21 84.69 14.09
C TYR A 251 41.06 85.15 15.57
N GLY A 252 40.19 86.13 15.80
CA GLY A 252 39.98 86.76 17.11
C GLY A 252 40.65 88.13 17.23
N GLU A 253 40.38 88.86 18.32
CA GLU A 253 40.86 90.24 18.51
C GLU A 253 42.39 90.36 18.64
N ASP A 254 43.06 89.30 19.12
CA ASP A 254 44.52 89.22 19.27
C ASP A 254 45.14 88.02 18.55
N CYS A 255 44.40 87.38 17.63
CA CYS A 255 44.82 86.24 16.82
C CYS A 255 45.15 84.95 17.61
N SER A 256 44.53 84.75 18.78
CA SER A 256 44.70 83.57 19.62
C SER A 256 43.88 82.34 19.20
N LEU A 257 42.85 82.50 18.37
CA LEU A 257 41.93 81.41 18.00
C LEU A 257 42.28 80.84 16.63
N VAL A 258 42.07 79.54 16.42
CA VAL A 258 42.35 78.87 15.14
C VAL A 258 41.06 78.32 14.52
N LEU A 259 40.94 78.44 13.19
CA LEU A 259 39.77 77.94 12.46
C LEU A 259 39.60 76.43 12.68
N GLY A 260 38.38 76.01 13.01
CA GLY A 260 38.04 74.60 13.17
C GLY A 260 37.50 73.96 11.90
N PRO A 261 37.57 72.62 11.79
CA PRO A 261 36.94 71.87 10.71
C PRO A 261 35.42 72.04 10.74
N GLN A 262 34.79 71.94 9.58
CA GLN A 262 33.33 71.98 9.40
C GLN A 262 32.89 70.89 8.44
N GLY A 263 31.61 70.51 8.52
CA GLY A 263 31.02 69.55 7.60
C GLY A 263 31.46 68.11 7.84
N LEU A 264 31.85 67.77 9.08
CA LEU A 264 32.11 66.39 9.47
C LEU A 264 30.85 65.55 9.19
N ARG A 265 31.00 64.54 8.33
CA ARG A 265 29.91 63.65 7.93
C ARG A 265 30.38 62.21 7.83
N LEU A 266 29.41 61.31 7.97
CA LEU A 266 29.60 59.88 7.77
C LEU A 266 29.39 59.54 6.28
N VAL A 267 30.37 58.87 5.68
CA VAL A 267 30.35 58.51 4.25
C VAL A 267 29.97 57.05 4.07
N GLN A 268 30.56 56.15 4.85
CA GLN A 268 30.30 54.72 4.79
C GLN A 268 30.32 54.11 6.19
N VAL A 269 29.42 53.16 6.42
CA VAL A 269 29.31 52.39 7.65
C VAL A 269 29.49 50.91 7.32
N THR A 270 30.22 50.22 8.17
CA THR A 270 30.18 48.76 8.27
C THR A 270 29.96 48.38 9.73
N ASP A 271 29.89 47.09 10.02
CA ASP A 271 29.77 46.58 11.37
C ASP A 271 31.02 46.84 12.23
N VAL A 272 32.19 47.00 11.61
CA VAL A 272 33.47 47.24 12.31
C VAL A 272 34.19 48.51 11.90
N SER A 273 33.60 49.35 11.05
CA SER A 273 34.27 50.57 10.58
C SER A 273 33.33 51.73 10.25
N LEU A 274 33.86 52.95 10.41
CA LEU A 274 33.19 54.21 10.05
C LEU A 274 34.15 55.02 9.17
N LEU A 275 33.74 55.35 7.95
CA LEU A 275 34.45 56.30 7.09
C LEU A 275 33.84 57.68 7.28
N VAL A 276 34.64 58.61 7.81
CA VAL A 276 34.22 60.00 8.04
C VAL A 276 35.00 60.96 7.15
N GLU A 277 34.39 62.07 6.79
CA GLU A 277 34.96 63.10 5.93
C GLU A 277 34.58 64.50 6.46
N TRP A 278 35.46 65.47 6.32
CA TRP A 278 35.25 66.88 6.69
C TRP A 278 35.80 67.82 5.62
N GLU A 279 35.47 69.12 5.74
CA GLU A 279 36.00 70.15 4.84
C GLU A 279 37.42 70.58 5.24
N PRO A 280 38.37 70.72 4.29
CA PRO A 280 39.72 71.17 4.59
C PRO A 280 39.78 72.57 5.21
N VAL A 281 40.51 72.71 6.31
CA VAL A 281 40.78 73.97 7.00
C VAL A 281 42.05 74.61 6.47
N ARG A 282 41.95 75.86 6.02
CA ARG A 282 43.11 76.65 5.55
C ARG A 282 44.03 76.98 6.74
N GLY A 283 45.33 76.78 6.55
CA GLY A 283 46.35 76.97 7.58
C GLY A 283 46.57 75.76 8.50
N ALA A 284 45.75 74.72 8.44
CA ALA A 284 45.94 73.49 9.21
C ALA A 284 47.26 72.79 8.88
N GLU A 285 48.06 72.46 9.90
CA GLU A 285 49.26 71.63 9.76
C GLU A 285 48.91 70.14 9.76
N TYR A 286 47.93 69.76 10.57
CA TYR A 286 47.36 68.43 10.65
C TYR A 286 46.00 68.47 11.36
N TYR A 287 45.25 67.39 11.26
CA TYR A 287 44.01 67.18 12.00
C TYR A 287 44.23 66.18 13.13
N VAL A 288 43.44 66.32 14.18
CA VAL A 288 43.33 65.34 15.25
C VAL A 288 41.90 64.82 15.22
N LEU A 289 41.74 63.52 15.05
CA LEU A 289 40.44 62.85 15.14
C LEU A 289 40.39 62.05 16.44
N THR A 290 39.35 62.26 17.24
CA THR A 290 39.06 61.46 18.42
C THR A 290 37.77 60.69 18.25
N TYR A 291 37.73 59.48 18.80
CA TYR A 291 36.50 58.69 18.83
C TYR A 291 36.41 57.83 20.08
N HIS A 292 35.19 57.65 20.58
CA HIS A 292 34.90 56.76 21.71
C HIS A 292 33.47 56.21 21.62
N PRO A 293 33.18 55.03 22.21
CA PRO A 293 31.81 54.57 22.36
C PRO A 293 31.00 55.58 23.18
N LYS A 294 29.75 55.84 22.80
CA LYS A 294 28.86 56.80 23.48
C LYS A 294 28.62 56.47 24.96
N PHE A 295 28.74 55.19 25.34
CA PHE A 295 28.55 54.72 26.71
C PHE A 295 29.84 54.75 27.56
N ASP A 296 31.01 54.97 26.95
CA ASP A 296 32.31 54.95 27.63
C ASP A 296 33.23 56.03 27.05
N GLU A 297 33.16 57.22 27.63
CA GLU A 297 34.05 58.35 27.30
C GLU A 297 35.52 58.08 27.68
N GLY A 298 35.78 57.11 28.57
CA GLY A 298 37.13 56.76 29.01
C GLY A 298 37.93 55.95 27.98
N ALA A 299 37.25 55.30 27.02
CA ALA A 299 37.86 54.54 25.93
C ALA A 299 38.17 55.40 24.69
N GLN A 300 38.55 56.66 24.90
CA GLN A 300 38.84 57.59 23.83
C GLN A 300 40.15 57.25 23.11
N GLU A 301 40.05 57.03 21.82
CA GLU A 301 41.17 56.88 20.90
C GLU A 301 41.43 58.19 20.14
N GLN A 302 42.68 58.47 19.82
CA GLN A 302 43.10 59.69 19.13
C GLN A 302 44.05 59.37 17.99
N VAL A 303 43.78 59.96 16.82
CA VAL A 303 44.60 59.79 15.61
C VAL A 303 45.02 61.15 15.07
N ARG A 304 46.30 61.26 14.70
CA ARG A 304 46.85 62.43 13.98
C ARG A 304 46.80 62.17 12.48
N ILE A 305 46.10 63.02 11.75
CA ILE A 305 45.86 62.90 10.30
C ILE A 305 46.56 64.07 9.59
N PRO A 306 47.36 63.84 8.53
CA PRO A 306 48.04 64.92 7.82
C PRO A 306 47.04 65.89 7.16
N ASN A 307 47.42 67.15 7.00
CA ASN A 307 46.57 68.18 6.40
C ASN A 307 46.24 67.96 4.90
N THR A 308 46.91 67.03 4.24
CA THR A 308 46.62 66.59 2.87
C THR A 308 45.39 65.69 2.77
N GLU A 309 44.90 65.19 3.89
CA GLU A 309 43.74 64.31 3.99
C GLU A 309 42.56 65.04 4.64
N ASN A 310 41.36 64.72 4.18
CA ASN A 310 40.11 65.26 4.71
C ASN A 310 39.08 64.16 5.02
N SER A 311 39.53 62.91 5.06
CA SER A 311 38.72 61.74 5.38
C SER A 311 39.54 60.72 6.15
N TYR A 312 38.90 59.93 7.01
CA TYR A 312 39.57 58.88 7.76
C TYR A 312 38.67 57.65 7.95
N LEU A 313 39.22 56.46 7.76
CA LEU A 313 38.55 55.20 8.00
C LEU A 313 38.90 54.70 9.41
N ILE A 314 37.93 54.78 10.32
CA ILE A 314 38.05 54.23 11.66
C ILE A 314 37.73 52.74 11.58
N THR A 315 38.68 51.87 11.96
CA THR A 315 38.53 50.40 11.88
C THR A 315 38.63 49.74 13.25
N GLY A 316 38.09 48.52 13.38
CA GLY A 316 38.17 47.76 14.63
C GLY A 316 37.12 48.17 15.65
N LEU A 317 36.03 48.79 15.18
CA LEU A 317 34.90 49.19 16.01
C LEU A 317 34.02 47.99 16.36
N VAL A 318 33.26 48.11 17.44
CA VAL A 318 32.34 47.08 17.90
C VAL A 318 31.02 47.21 17.13
N PRO A 319 30.48 46.13 16.55
CA PRO A 319 29.20 46.14 15.84
C PRO A 319 28.00 46.58 16.68
N GLY A 320 27.11 47.35 16.05
CA GLY A 320 25.89 47.87 16.67
C GLY A 320 26.14 48.81 17.86
N VAL A 321 27.28 49.51 17.90
CA VAL A 321 27.63 50.47 18.94
C VAL A 321 27.64 51.87 18.36
N THR A 322 27.05 52.81 19.09
CA THR A 322 27.10 54.24 18.75
C THR A 322 28.41 54.83 19.24
N TYR A 323 29.16 55.46 18.33
CA TYR A 323 30.40 56.17 18.60
C TYR A 323 30.19 57.67 18.47
N ILE A 324 30.85 58.43 19.33
CA ILE A 324 31.04 59.88 19.18
C ILE A 324 32.36 60.07 18.45
N VAL A 325 32.35 60.79 17.34
CA VAL A 325 33.54 61.11 16.53
C VAL A 325 33.70 62.62 16.46
N GLN A 326 34.91 63.10 16.75
CA GLN A 326 35.24 64.52 16.72
C GLN A 326 36.51 64.75 15.91
N VAL A 327 36.58 65.86 15.19
CA VAL A 327 37.78 66.26 14.44
C VAL A 327 38.15 67.69 14.79
N TYR A 328 39.45 67.91 15.00
CA TYR A 328 40.06 69.20 15.33
C TYR A 328 41.13 69.52 14.29
N ALA A 329 41.36 70.80 14.01
CA ALA A 329 42.51 71.28 13.23
C ALA A 329 43.59 71.80 14.19
N VAL A 330 44.86 71.60 13.85
CA VAL A 330 45.99 72.13 14.63
C VAL A 330 46.84 73.06 13.76
N ILE A 331 47.11 74.26 14.27
CA ILE A 331 47.92 75.31 13.61
C ILE A 331 48.91 75.86 14.63
N LYS A 332 50.22 75.78 14.36
CA LYS A 332 51.29 76.18 15.30
C LYS A 332 51.06 75.68 16.75
N ASP A 333 50.79 74.39 16.90
CA ASP A 333 50.50 73.72 18.18
C ASP A 333 49.23 74.17 18.93
N ILE A 334 48.39 75.02 18.33
CA ILE A 334 47.08 75.41 18.88
C ILE A 334 45.99 74.57 18.23
N GLN A 335 45.18 73.90 19.06
CA GLN A 335 44.05 73.06 18.63
C GLN A 335 42.76 73.89 18.53
N SER A 336 42.02 73.71 17.44
CA SER A 336 40.74 74.37 17.20
C SER A 336 39.61 73.83 18.08
N GLU A 337 38.44 74.45 17.99
CA GLU A 337 37.19 73.77 18.34
C GLU A 337 36.94 72.58 17.40
N ALA A 338 36.26 71.54 17.89
CA ALA A 338 35.93 70.35 17.09
C ALA A 338 34.59 70.46 16.38
N ASP A 339 34.50 69.83 15.21
CA ASP A 339 33.22 69.36 14.67
C ASP A 339 32.92 67.95 15.17
N LYS A 340 31.64 67.61 15.39
CA LYS A 340 31.22 66.39 16.10
C LYS A 340 30.04 65.71 15.42
N ILE A 341 30.11 64.39 15.29
CA ILE A 341 28.98 63.54 14.87
C ILE A 341 28.79 62.36 15.82
N GLU A 342 27.57 61.82 15.84
CA GLU A 342 27.27 60.49 16.39
C GLU A 342 27.02 59.52 15.24
N ALA A 343 27.67 58.36 15.26
CA ALA A 343 27.54 57.34 14.23
C ALA A 343 27.45 55.94 14.85
N THR A 344 26.47 55.16 14.43
CA THR A 344 26.28 53.77 14.89
C THR A 344 26.80 52.81 13.84
N THR A 345 27.67 51.88 14.24
CA THR A 345 28.14 50.79 13.38
C THR A 345 26.98 49.83 13.06
N ASP A 346 27.03 49.18 11.90
CA ASP A 346 26.02 48.17 11.54
C ASP A 346 26.04 47.00 12.53
N VAL A 347 24.92 46.28 12.65
CA VAL A 347 24.89 45.00 13.37
C VAL A 347 25.51 43.93 12.49
N SER A 348 26.45 43.15 13.02
CA SER A 348 27.15 42.10 12.25
C SER A 348 26.17 41.15 11.56
N THR A 349 26.52 40.78 10.32
CA THR A 349 25.80 39.77 9.58
C THR A 349 25.93 38.42 10.27
N ILE A 350 24.88 37.61 10.17
CA ILE A 350 24.89 36.28 10.75
C ILE A 350 25.59 35.34 9.78
N ASP A 351 26.74 34.81 10.17
CA ASP A 351 27.44 33.86 9.33
C ASP A 351 26.93 32.43 9.53
N ASP A 352 26.99 31.64 8.45
CA ASP A 352 26.94 30.18 8.53
C ASP A 352 25.64 29.62 9.12
N ILE A 353 24.49 30.11 8.63
CA ILE A 353 23.19 29.47 8.88
C ILE A 353 23.14 28.10 8.19
N ARG A 354 22.68 27.08 8.92
CA ARG A 354 22.60 25.69 8.45
C ARG A 354 21.31 25.05 8.91
N VAL A 355 20.84 24.10 8.09
CA VAL A 355 19.81 23.14 8.49
C VAL A 355 20.50 21.94 9.14
N LEU A 356 20.20 21.66 10.40
CA LEU A 356 20.79 20.58 11.18
C LEU A 356 19.96 19.29 11.12
N GLY A 357 18.64 19.42 10.99
CA GLY A 357 17.72 18.30 11.00
C GLY A 357 16.34 18.73 10.54
N GLN A 358 15.58 17.76 10.06
CA GLN A 358 14.25 17.97 9.51
C GLN A 358 13.36 16.81 9.93
N THR A 359 12.06 17.09 10.00
CA THR A 359 11.00 16.10 10.16
C THR A 359 9.90 16.41 9.15
N GLU A 360 8.81 15.65 9.19
CA GLU A 360 7.63 15.87 8.35
C GLU A 360 6.98 17.25 8.60
N VAL A 361 7.18 17.87 9.77
CA VAL A 361 6.51 19.13 10.16
C VAL A 361 7.43 20.14 10.84
N SER A 362 8.74 19.92 10.83
CA SER A 362 9.70 20.82 11.47
C SER A 362 11.04 20.87 10.77
N ILE A 363 11.69 22.02 10.83
CA ILE A 363 13.06 22.22 10.36
C ILE A 363 13.85 22.83 11.51
N GLN A 364 14.97 22.19 11.84
CA GLN A 364 15.90 22.66 12.84
C GLN A 364 17.07 23.35 12.16
N VAL A 365 17.26 24.62 12.51
CA VAL A 365 18.33 25.46 11.99
C VAL A 365 19.26 25.90 13.11
N ASP A 366 20.51 26.16 12.76
CA ASP A 366 21.44 26.85 13.63
C ASP A 366 22.28 27.86 12.85
N TRP A 367 22.83 28.84 13.56
CA TRP A 367 23.71 29.85 12.98
C TRP A 367 24.76 30.28 13.99
N ARG A 368 25.85 30.86 13.49
CA ARG A 368 26.92 31.35 14.36
C ARG A 368 26.50 32.65 15.03
N ASN A 369 26.73 32.74 16.33
CA ASN A 369 26.47 33.98 17.07
C ASN A 369 27.52 35.04 16.68
N PRO A 370 27.10 36.29 16.40
CA PRO A 370 28.04 37.38 16.16
C PRO A 370 28.86 37.66 17.43
N GLN A 371 30.06 38.24 17.23
CA GLN A 371 30.96 38.62 18.33
C GLN A 371 30.35 39.72 19.20
N ALA A 372 29.61 40.65 18.60
CA ALA A 372 28.89 41.68 19.33
C ALA A 372 27.63 41.14 20.01
N GLU A 373 27.29 41.73 21.15
CA GLU A 373 26.01 41.48 21.81
C GLU A 373 24.85 42.03 20.98
N VAL A 374 23.80 41.22 20.85
CA VAL A 374 22.55 41.47 20.13
C VAL A 374 21.38 41.12 21.05
N ASP A 375 20.25 41.78 20.90
CA ASP A 375 19.10 41.60 21.80
C ASP A 375 18.39 40.28 21.52
N TYR A 376 18.10 40.01 20.24
CA TYR A 376 17.52 38.77 19.76
C TYR A 376 17.80 38.60 18.25
N PHE A 377 17.44 37.44 17.72
CA PHE A 377 17.44 37.14 16.30
C PHE A 377 16.01 37.10 15.79
N ARG A 378 15.72 37.79 14.69
CA ARG A 378 14.46 37.60 13.94
C ARG A 378 14.68 36.47 12.95
N LEU A 379 13.95 35.37 13.15
CA LEU A 379 13.96 34.21 12.27
C LEU A 379 12.67 34.23 11.44
N THR A 380 12.82 34.23 10.12
CA THR A 380 11.69 34.32 9.20
C THR A 380 11.71 33.14 8.25
N HIS A 381 10.56 32.51 8.03
CA HIS A 381 10.44 31.40 7.09
C HIS A 381 9.31 31.66 6.10
N VAL A 382 9.61 31.40 4.82
CA VAL A 382 8.71 31.66 3.70
C VAL A 382 8.37 30.35 3.02
N ASP A 383 7.08 30.07 2.89
CA ASP A 383 6.58 28.92 2.15
C ASP A 383 6.62 29.15 0.61
N PRO A 384 6.40 28.12 -0.23
CA PRO A 384 6.39 28.29 -1.69
C PRO A 384 5.26 29.18 -2.22
N ALA A 385 4.20 29.43 -1.43
CA ALA A 385 3.12 30.35 -1.78
C ALA A 385 3.48 31.81 -1.46
N GLY A 386 4.63 32.05 -0.82
CA GLY A 386 5.10 33.36 -0.41
C GLY A 386 4.51 33.84 0.92
N GLN A 387 3.88 32.94 1.70
CA GLN A 387 3.44 33.25 3.05
C GLN A 387 4.65 33.25 3.98
N GLU A 388 4.80 34.35 4.71
CA GLU A 388 5.94 34.63 5.58
C GLU A 388 5.50 34.62 7.05
N GLU A 389 6.26 33.91 7.89
CA GLU A 389 6.06 33.85 9.33
C GLU A 389 7.36 34.16 10.08
N GLU A 390 7.25 35.05 11.08
CA GLU A 390 8.37 35.59 11.84
C GLU A 390 8.37 35.09 13.29
N LEU A 391 9.57 34.84 13.82
CA LEU A 391 9.81 34.33 15.17
C LEU A 391 11.00 35.06 15.81
N ASP A 392 10.81 35.57 17.02
CA ASP A 392 11.89 36.16 17.82
C ASP A 392 12.63 35.08 18.62
N VAL A 393 13.90 34.87 18.31
CA VAL A 393 14.75 33.84 18.91
C VAL A 393 15.83 34.49 19.77
N GLN A 394 15.84 34.13 21.05
CA GLN A 394 16.84 34.64 21.99
C GLN A 394 18.23 34.06 21.71
N ARG A 395 19.27 34.88 21.90
CA ARG A 395 20.66 34.46 21.73
C ARG A 395 21.04 33.38 22.74
N SER A 396 21.62 32.29 22.26
CA SER A 396 22.20 31.24 23.12
C SER A 396 23.48 31.69 23.81
N GLN A 397 23.80 31.10 24.97
CA GLN A 397 25.10 31.28 25.64
C GLN A 397 26.24 30.54 24.92
N GLU A 398 25.92 29.62 24.01
CA GLU A 398 26.90 28.90 23.20
C GLU A 398 27.40 29.73 22.01
N ALA A 399 28.40 29.23 21.29
CA ALA A 399 28.94 29.89 20.10
C ALA A 399 27.95 29.94 18.92
N ARG A 400 26.87 29.14 18.96
CA ARG A 400 25.82 29.07 17.95
C ARG A 400 24.46 29.14 18.62
N THR A 401 23.51 29.79 17.95
CA THR A 401 22.10 29.75 18.35
C THR A 401 21.38 28.75 17.46
N LYS A 402 20.49 27.96 18.07
CA LYS A 402 19.79 26.86 17.44
C LYS A 402 18.29 27.00 17.72
N HIS A 403 17.47 26.78 16.70
CA HIS A 403 16.02 26.86 16.80
C HIS A 403 15.34 25.78 15.96
N THR A 404 14.16 25.34 16.39
CA THR A 404 13.34 24.38 15.65
C THR A 404 12.04 25.06 15.25
N ILE A 405 11.85 25.28 13.96
CA ILE A 405 10.61 25.79 13.38
C ILE A 405 9.63 24.60 13.32
N VAL A 406 8.44 24.77 13.88
CA VAL A 406 7.41 23.71 14.00
C VAL A 406 6.13 24.14 13.30
N GLY A 407 5.28 23.18 12.92
CA GLY A 407 4.00 23.47 12.27
C GLY A 407 4.11 23.66 10.76
N LEU A 408 5.21 23.18 10.17
CA LEU A 408 5.45 23.25 8.73
C LEU A 408 4.68 22.17 7.97
N TYR A 409 4.42 22.40 6.68
CA TYR A 409 3.75 21.45 5.79
C TYR A 409 4.72 20.36 5.33
N PRO A 410 4.33 19.07 5.29
CA PRO A 410 5.16 17.99 4.80
C PRO A 410 5.63 18.13 3.36
N GLY A 411 6.83 17.61 3.07
CA GLY A 411 7.43 17.62 1.73
C GLY A 411 7.54 19.00 1.08
N THR A 412 7.67 20.05 1.89
CA THR A 412 7.62 21.45 1.44
C THR A 412 8.98 22.10 1.66
N GLU A 413 9.43 22.84 0.65
CA GLU A 413 10.69 23.60 0.71
C GLU A 413 10.42 24.99 1.25
N TYR A 414 11.22 25.41 2.24
CA TYR A 414 11.11 26.70 2.91
C TYR A 414 12.40 27.49 2.73
N GLN A 415 12.26 28.78 2.43
CA GLN A 415 13.36 29.72 2.51
C GLN A 415 13.39 30.30 3.93
N ILE A 416 14.46 30.02 4.66
CA ILE A 416 14.62 30.43 6.06
C ILE A 416 15.67 31.52 6.10
N SER A 417 15.36 32.65 6.72
CA SER A 417 16.25 33.78 6.88
C SER A 417 16.37 34.19 8.34
N VAL A 418 17.55 34.66 8.74
CA VAL A 418 17.83 35.10 10.10
C VAL A 418 18.52 36.45 10.06
N GLN A 419 18.07 37.36 10.92
CA GLN A 419 18.59 38.71 11.11
C GLN A 419 18.92 38.95 12.57
N ALA A 420 20.00 39.67 12.86
CA ALA A 420 20.35 40.09 14.21
C ALA A 420 19.74 41.45 14.52
N ILE A 421 19.06 41.59 15.66
CA ILE A 421 18.39 42.82 16.07
C ILE A 421 19.09 43.40 17.31
N LYS A 422 19.39 44.70 17.29
CA LYS A 422 19.94 45.45 18.43
C LYS A 422 19.31 46.83 18.52
N GLY A 423 18.50 47.06 19.55
CA GLY A 423 17.69 48.26 19.70
C GLY A 423 16.71 48.43 18.54
N THR A 424 16.96 49.44 17.71
CA THR A 424 16.17 49.73 16.49
C THR A 424 16.91 49.39 15.19
N THR A 425 18.14 48.89 15.29
CA THR A 425 18.98 48.57 14.14
C THR A 425 18.87 47.10 13.78
N GLU A 426 18.66 46.81 12.50
CA GLU A 426 18.53 45.46 11.95
C GLU A 426 19.78 45.10 11.13
N GLY A 427 20.38 43.95 11.41
CA GLY A 427 21.47 43.40 10.61
C GLY A 427 20.98 42.82 9.28
N LYS A 428 21.91 42.60 8.34
CA LYS A 428 21.55 41.96 7.05
C LYS A 428 21.09 40.52 7.28
N ALA A 429 20.06 40.11 6.53
CA ALA A 429 19.54 38.75 6.58
C ALA A 429 20.51 37.76 5.94
N SER A 430 20.71 36.64 6.63
CA SER A 430 21.36 35.46 6.07
C SER A 430 20.32 34.37 5.87
N SER A 431 20.37 33.66 4.74
CA SER A 431 19.36 32.67 4.39
C SER A 431 19.93 31.28 4.13
N ALA A 432 19.10 30.28 4.39
CA ALA A 432 19.30 28.89 4.04
C ALA A 432 17.97 28.31 3.54
N THR A 433 18.06 27.26 2.71
CA THR A 433 16.88 26.51 2.26
C THR A 433 16.82 25.19 3.04
N GLY A 434 15.65 24.88 3.60
CA GLY A 434 15.39 23.60 4.23
C GLY A 434 14.08 23.02 3.71
N ALA A 435 13.98 21.69 3.63
CA ALA A 435 12.76 21.04 3.19
C ALA A 435 12.29 20.02 4.22
N THR A 436 11.02 20.10 4.64
CA THR A 436 10.41 19.11 5.53
C THR A 436 10.34 17.75 4.84
N ASP A 437 10.47 16.67 5.61
CA ASP A 437 10.37 15.31 5.07
C ASP A 437 8.97 15.03 4.52
N ILE A 438 8.87 14.05 3.62
CA ILE A 438 7.60 13.59 3.07
C ILE A 438 6.88 12.81 4.17
N ASP A 439 5.62 13.14 4.45
CA ASP A 439 4.80 12.40 5.41
C ASP A 439 4.53 10.98 4.92
N SER A 440 4.41 10.06 5.87
CA SER A 440 4.28 8.63 5.57
C SER A 440 2.82 8.24 5.43
N PRO A 441 2.45 7.33 4.51
CA PRO A 441 1.06 6.88 4.38
C PRO A 441 0.54 6.31 5.71
N THR A 442 -0.67 6.70 6.12
CA THR A 442 -1.28 6.29 7.40
C THR A 442 -2.47 5.36 7.21
N ASN A 443 -2.97 4.78 8.30
CA ASN A 443 -4.15 3.90 8.31
C ASN A 443 -4.05 2.73 7.33
N LEU A 444 -2.84 2.17 7.22
CA LEU A 444 -2.59 0.98 6.43
C LEU A 444 -3.43 -0.19 6.92
N SER A 445 -4.16 -0.79 5.99
CA SER A 445 -5.05 -1.92 6.26
C SER A 445 -4.96 -2.93 5.12
N THR A 446 -5.08 -4.19 5.48
CA THR A 446 -5.13 -5.33 4.56
C THR A 446 -6.54 -5.90 4.57
N THR A 447 -7.18 -5.93 3.40
CA THR A 447 -8.52 -6.46 3.20
C THR A 447 -8.53 -7.42 2.01
N GLU A 448 -9.63 -8.14 1.81
CA GLU A 448 -9.82 -9.06 0.67
C GLU A 448 -8.67 -10.07 0.52
N VAL A 449 -8.19 -10.61 1.64
CA VAL A 449 -7.09 -11.59 1.65
C VAL A 449 -7.60 -12.93 1.16
N THR A 450 -6.96 -13.49 0.12
CA THR A 450 -7.21 -14.82 -0.43
C THR A 450 -5.99 -15.72 -0.21
N GLU A 451 -5.98 -16.90 -0.83
CA GLU A 451 -4.81 -17.80 -0.85
C GLU A 451 -3.59 -17.19 -1.58
N ASP A 452 -3.80 -16.26 -2.50
CA ASP A 452 -2.76 -15.72 -3.39
C ASP A 452 -2.83 -14.21 -3.64
N THR A 453 -3.79 -13.50 -3.04
CA THR A 453 -3.97 -12.06 -3.19
C THR A 453 -4.27 -11.37 -1.87
N ALA A 454 -3.96 -10.08 -1.78
CA ALA A 454 -4.35 -9.21 -0.67
C ALA A 454 -4.49 -7.78 -1.18
N THR A 455 -5.55 -7.08 -0.77
CA THR A 455 -5.73 -5.66 -1.08
C THR A 455 -5.21 -4.83 0.07
N VAL A 456 -4.27 -3.94 -0.21
CA VAL A 456 -3.67 -3.03 0.77
C VAL A 456 -4.25 -1.64 0.53
N SER A 457 -4.77 -1.00 1.56
CA SER A 457 -5.33 0.36 1.49
C SER A 457 -4.69 1.28 2.51
N TRP A 458 -4.57 2.56 2.16
CA TRP A 458 -3.93 3.60 2.98
C TRP A 458 -4.57 4.97 2.74
N ASP A 459 -4.36 5.88 3.69
CA ASP A 459 -4.72 7.28 3.53
C ASP A 459 -3.64 8.03 2.73
N PRO A 460 -4.04 8.96 1.83
CA PRO A 460 -3.10 9.71 1.02
C PRO A 460 -2.26 10.66 1.87
N VAL A 461 -1.00 10.85 1.47
CA VAL A 461 -0.07 11.78 2.10
C VAL A 461 -0.41 13.23 1.74
N GLN A 462 -0.06 14.17 2.61
CA GLN A 462 -0.27 15.61 2.43
C GLN A 462 0.79 16.23 1.51
N ALA A 463 2.03 15.75 1.59
CA ALA A 463 3.10 16.17 0.70
C ALA A 463 2.71 15.89 -0.75
N GLN A 464 3.01 16.82 -1.67
CA GLN A 464 2.91 16.55 -3.10
C GLN A 464 3.85 15.38 -3.47
N ILE A 465 3.43 14.40 -4.26
CA ILE A 465 4.28 13.23 -4.56
C ILE A 465 4.18 12.85 -6.03
N GLU A 466 5.18 12.11 -6.51
CA GLU A 466 5.15 11.51 -7.84
C GLU A 466 4.43 10.16 -7.82
N GLY A 467 4.56 9.41 -6.73
CA GLY A 467 3.85 8.17 -6.50
C GLY A 467 4.15 7.55 -5.14
N TYR A 468 3.59 6.36 -4.94
CA TYR A 468 3.96 5.48 -3.84
C TYR A 468 4.80 4.32 -4.36
N MET A 469 5.58 3.73 -3.48
CA MET A 469 6.30 2.50 -3.72
C MET A 469 5.87 1.47 -2.69
N LEU A 470 5.60 0.25 -3.14
CA LEU A 470 5.11 -0.84 -2.33
C LEU A 470 6.04 -2.04 -2.47
N SER A 471 6.35 -2.70 -1.38
CA SER A 471 7.13 -3.94 -1.38
C SER A 471 6.57 -4.85 -0.29
N TYR A 472 6.71 -6.16 -0.41
CA TYR A 472 6.30 -7.08 0.65
C TYR A 472 7.38 -8.12 0.91
N THR A 473 7.44 -8.59 2.15
CA THR A 473 8.42 -9.59 2.57
C THR A 473 7.72 -10.73 3.29
N SER A 474 8.21 -11.94 3.07
CA SER A 474 7.81 -13.14 3.78
C SER A 474 9.04 -13.93 4.23
N ALA A 475 8.83 -15.06 4.92
CA ALA A 475 9.91 -15.95 5.33
C ALA A 475 10.76 -16.47 4.15
N GLU A 476 10.24 -16.41 2.93
CA GLU A 476 10.89 -16.95 1.74
C GLU A 476 11.67 -15.90 0.93
N GLY A 477 11.44 -14.62 1.19
CA GLY A 477 12.12 -13.54 0.47
C GLY A 477 11.34 -12.23 0.44
N SER A 478 11.86 -11.29 -0.34
CA SER A 478 11.28 -9.97 -0.53
C SER A 478 10.85 -9.79 -1.99
N SER A 479 9.73 -9.12 -2.20
CA SER A 479 9.33 -8.68 -3.54
C SER A 479 10.29 -7.61 -4.04
N SER A 480 10.29 -7.39 -5.35
CA SER A 480 10.79 -6.13 -5.90
C SER A 480 9.87 -4.97 -5.49
N ASP A 481 10.41 -3.76 -5.57
CA ASP A 481 9.65 -2.53 -5.39
C ASP A 481 8.61 -2.36 -6.51
N ILE A 482 7.37 -2.04 -6.14
CA ILE A 482 6.20 -1.92 -7.01
C ILE A 482 5.77 -0.45 -7.04
N PRO A 483 5.90 0.26 -8.17
CA PRO A 483 5.46 1.63 -8.27
C PRO A 483 3.92 1.70 -8.36
N VAL A 484 3.34 2.59 -7.56
CA VAL A 484 1.90 2.84 -7.50
C VAL A 484 1.65 4.34 -7.77
N GLY A 485 0.58 4.64 -8.51
CA GLY A 485 0.24 6.03 -8.84
C GLY A 485 -0.03 6.90 -7.61
N ARG A 486 0.29 8.18 -7.69
CA ARG A 486 0.09 9.15 -6.59
C ARG A 486 -1.35 9.30 -6.11
N ASP A 487 -2.33 9.07 -6.99
CA ASP A 487 -3.75 9.24 -6.71
C ASP A 487 -4.39 7.93 -6.19
N SER A 488 -3.61 6.85 -6.09
CA SER A 488 -4.08 5.56 -5.58
C SER A 488 -4.09 5.55 -4.06
N THR A 489 -5.18 5.01 -3.49
CA THR A 489 -5.36 4.76 -2.05
C THR A 489 -5.44 3.27 -1.73
N SER A 490 -5.36 2.41 -2.75
CA SER A 490 -5.29 0.97 -2.58
C SER A 490 -4.51 0.30 -3.71
N TYR A 491 -3.99 -0.89 -3.42
CA TYR A 491 -3.31 -1.75 -4.39
C TYR A 491 -3.59 -3.22 -4.09
N ARG A 492 -3.88 -3.99 -5.13
CA ARG A 492 -4.11 -5.43 -5.02
C ARG A 492 -2.83 -6.20 -5.33
N LEU A 493 -2.24 -6.80 -4.30
CA LEU A 493 -1.14 -7.75 -4.42
C LEU A 493 -1.65 -9.06 -5.01
N VAL A 494 -0.89 -9.66 -5.93
CA VAL A 494 -1.23 -10.92 -6.60
C VAL A 494 -0.02 -11.85 -6.64
N GLY A 495 -0.26 -13.16 -6.70
CA GLY A 495 0.80 -14.16 -6.73
C GLY A 495 1.51 -14.33 -5.38
N LEU A 496 0.81 -14.07 -4.28
CA LEU A 496 1.27 -14.37 -2.93
C LEU A 496 1.23 -15.89 -2.70
N ARG A 497 2.04 -16.39 -1.76
CA ARG A 497 2.03 -17.82 -1.43
C ARG A 497 0.98 -18.15 -0.38
N PRO A 498 0.16 -19.19 -0.57
CA PRO A 498 -0.84 -19.61 0.40
C PRO A 498 -0.26 -19.97 1.77
N GLY A 499 -0.99 -19.64 2.83
CA GLY A 499 -0.63 -19.96 4.22
C GLY A 499 0.61 -19.25 4.79
N VAL A 500 1.08 -18.17 4.17
CA VAL A 500 2.28 -17.44 4.59
C VAL A 500 1.93 -16.03 5.07
N LEU A 501 2.57 -15.61 6.17
CA LEU A 501 2.51 -14.24 6.67
C LEU A 501 3.39 -13.33 5.83
N HIS A 502 2.79 -12.28 5.26
CA HIS A 502 3.47 -11.26 4.47
C HIS A 502 3.41 -9.92 5.20
N THR A 503 4.56 -9.27 5.36
CA THR A 503 4.65 -7.88 5.82
C THR A 503 4.76 -6.98 4.60
N VAL A 504 3.75 -6.14 4.38
CA VAL A 504 3.71 -5.17 3.27
C VAL A 504 4.24 -3.84 3.77
N TYR A 505 5.15 -3.24 3.02
CA TYR A 505 5.69 -1.90 3.23
C TYR A 505 5.24 -0.96 2.13
N ILE A 506 4.90 0.27 2.50
CA ILE A 506 4.61 1.36 1.58
C ILE A 506 5.32 2.64 2.01
N TRP A 507 5.81 3.40 1.04
CA TRP A 507 6.36 4.74 1.26
C TRP A 507 6.07 5.63 0.05
N ALA A 508 5.97 6.92 0.26
CA ALA A 508 5.78 7.90 -0.79
C ALA A 508 7.12 8.43 -1.30
N TYR A 509 7.19 8.86 -2.57
CA TYR A 509 8.41 9.40 -3.15
C TYR A 509 8.16 10.62 -4.04
N ARG A 510 9.18 11.49 -4.13
CA ARG A 510 9.26 12.64 -5.04
C ARG A 510 10.73 12.84 -5.45
N GLY A 511 11.09 12.52 -6.69
CA GLY A 511 12.49 12.45 -7.12
C GLY A 511 13.29 11.47 -6.26
N ASP A 512 14.42 11.90 -5.71
CA ASP A 512 15.29 11.06 -4.86
C ASP A 512 14.85 11.02 -3.37
N ARG A 513 13.79 11.75 -3.00
CA ARG A 513 13.30 11.85 -1.61
C ARG A 513 12.18 10.84 -1.37
N VAL A 514 12.21 10.19 -0.20
CA VAL A 514 11.22 9.19 0.21
C VAL A 514 10.69 9.48 1.62
N SER A 515 9.45 9.10 1.89
CA SER A 515 8.90 9.07 3.26
C SER A 515 9.49 7.91 4.07
N ARG A 516 9.19 7.87 5.37
CA ARG A 516 9.40 6.63 6.14
C ARG A 516 8.47 5.54 5.62
N LYS A 517 8.88 4.28 5.80
CA LYS A 517 8.07 3.12 5.43
C LYS A 517 6.99 2.89 6.48
N SER A 518 5.74 2.84 6.04
CA SER A 518 4.63 2.30 6.81
C SER A 518 4.45 0.83 6.46
N SER A 519 3.95 0.02 7.40
CA SER A 519 3.75 -1.41 7.17
C SER A 519 2.46 -1.95 7.74
N THR A 520 1.99 -3.04 7.15
CA THR A 520 0.86 -3.85 7.61
C THR A 520 1.12 -5.32 7.29
N GLU A 521 0.42 -6.21 7.97
CA GLU A 521 0.58 -7.65 7.82
C GLU A 521 -0.66 -8.26 7.17
N ALA A 522 -0.45 -9.22 6.29
CA ALA A 522 -1.48 -10.05 5.69
C ALA A 522 -1.03 -11.51 5.71
N GLU A 523 -1.78 -12.35 6.41
CA GLU A 523 -1.58 -13.80 6.35
C GLU A 523 -2.55 -14.37 5.32
N THR A 524 -2.01 -14.83 4.18
CA THR A 524 -2.80 -15.44 3.11
C THR A 524 -3.54 -16.68 3.59
N GLU A 525 -4.71 -16.96 3.03
CA GLU A 525 -5.47 -18.17 3.34
C GLU A 525 -4.72 -19.44 2.88
N LEU A 526 -5.11 -20.60 3.41
CA LEU A 526 -4.61 -21.89 2.94
C LEU A 526 -5.31 -22.24 1.61
N ASP A 527 -4.55 -22.68 0.61
CA ASP A 527 -5.13 -23.15 -0.64
C ASP A 527 -5.80 -24.51 -0.44
N ALA A 528 -6.96 -24.69 -1.06
CA ALA A 528 -7.70 -25.95 -0.94
C ALA A 528 -7.16 -27.01 -1.89
N PRO A 529 -7.26 -28.31 -1.52
CA PRO A 529 -6.97 -29.40 -2.45
C PRO A 529 -7.76 -29.23 -3.75
N ALA A 530 -7.22 -29.73 -4.85
CA ALA A 530 -7.88 -29.69 -6.15
C ALA A 530 -8.10 -31.11 -6.72
N ASN A 531 -8.93 -31.22 -7.76
CA ASN A 531 -9.12 -32.46 -8.52
C ASN A 531 -9.43 -33.70 -7.66
N LEU A 532 -10.35 -33.57 -6.70
CA LEU A 532 -10.81 -34.72 -5.92
C LEU A 532 -11.59 -35.69 -6.80
N LEU A 533 -11.02 -36.85 -7.02
CA LEU A 533 -11.58 -37.92 -7.84
C LEU A 533 -11.74 -39.18 -7.02
N ALA A 534 -12.89 -39.84 -7.19
CA ALA A 534 -13.10 -41.22 -6.78
C ALA A 534 -12.89 -42.15 -7.98
N ARG A 535 -12.24 -43.29 -7.76
CA ARG A 535 -11.94 -44.32 -8.77
C ARG A 535 -11.91 -45.71 -8.13
N ASP A 536 -11.86 -46.73 -8.97
CA ASP A 536 -11.71 -48.14 -8.58
C ASP A 536 -12.83 -48.59 -7.62
N GLU A 537 -14.08 -48.23 -7.97
CA GLU A 537 -15.26 -48.57 -7.20
C GLU A 537 -15.49 -50.08 -7.16
N THR A 538 -15.71 -50.60 -5.95
CA THR A 538 -16.10 -51.98 -5.71
C THR A 538 -17.43 -52.01 -4.94
N GLU A 539 -17.91 -53.21 -4.61
CA GLU A 539 -19.08 -53.38 -3.75
C GLU A 539 -18.88 -52.83 -2.31
N SER A 540 -17.64 -52.60 -1.86
CA SER A 540 -17.37 -52.16 -0.47
C SER A 540 -16.22 -51.17 -0.29
N SER A 541 -15.65 -50.66 -1.38
CA SER A 541 -14.52 -49.73 -1.34
C SER A 541 -14.43 -48.87 -2.58
N PHE A 542 -13.73 -47.75 -2.49
CA PHE A 542 -13.22 -47.01 -3.65
C PHE A 542 -12.01 -46.17 -3.22
N SER A 543 -11.14 -45.83 -4.17
CA SER A 543 -10.00 -44.95 -3.91
C SER A 543 -10.40 -43.51 -4.18
N VAL A 544 -9.94 -42.61 -3.32
CA VAL A 544 -10.10 -41.16 -3.48
C VAL A 544 -8.71 -40.55 -3.65
N SER A 545 -8.55 -39.66 -4.61
CA SER A 545 -7.27 -39.00 -4.94
C SER A 545 -7.48 -37.52 -5.17
N TRP A 546 -6.49 -36.70 -4.86
CA TRP A 546 -6.53 -35.24 -4.97
C TRP A 546 -5.14 -34.67 -5.25
N ASP A 547 -5.11 -33.46 -5.78
CA ASP A 547 -3.88 -32.68 -5.94
C ASP A 547 -3.48 -32.06 -4.58
N PRO A 548 -2.19 -32.09 -4.22
CA PRO A 548 -1.71 -31.55 -2.96
C PRO A 548 -1.80 -30.02 -2.94
N VAL A 549 -1.94 -29.47 -1.73
CA VAL A 549 -1.91 -28.01 -1.50
C VAL A 549 -0.47 -27.47 -1.52
N GLN A 550 -0.31 -26.19 -1.83
CA GLN A 550 0.96 -25.48 -1.82
C GLN A 550 1.33 -24.97 -0.43
N ALA A 551 0.33 -24.59 0.38
CA ALA A 551 0.53 -24.22 1.77
C ALA A 551 1.14 -25.37 2.55
N ASP A 552 2.08 -25.06 3.42
CA ASP A 552 2.59 -26.01 4.42
C ASP A 552 1.47 -26.32 5.43
N ILE A 553 1.10 -27.60 5.58
CA ILE A 553 -0.07 -28.06 6.34
C ILE A 553 0.30 -29.18 7.32
N ASP A 554 -0.50 -29.35 8.37
CA ASP A 554 -0.35 -30.46 9.33
C ASP A 554 -0.91 -31.77 8.78
N GLY A 555 -1.88 -31.69 7.85
CA GLY A 555 -2.53 -32.83 7.22
C GLY A 555 -3.84 -32.46 6.53
N TYR A 556 -4.54 -33.48 6.03
CA TYR A 556 -5.89 -33.37 5.47
C TYR A 556 -6.90 -34.07 6.38
N ILE A 557 -8.15 -33.60 6.36
CA ILE A 557 -9.29 -34.31 6.92
C ILE A 557 -10.18 -34.76 5.78
N LEU A 558 -10.39 -36.06 5.67
CA LEU A 558 -11.32 -36.66 4.73
C LEU A 558 -12.56 -37.10 5.48
N THR A 559 -13.73 -36.61 5.09
CA THR A 559 -15.01 -37.14 5.57
C THR A 559 -15.80 -37.76 4.43
N TYR A 560 -16.64 -38.72 4.76
CA TYR A 560 -17.59 -39.27 3.81
C TYR A 560 -18.98 -39.36 4.44
N THR A 561 -20.00 -39.20 3.62
CA THR A 561 -21.40 -39.29 4.03
C THR A 561 -22.13 -40.12 3.00
N SER A 562 -22.74 -41.20 3.44
CA SER A 562 -23.62 -42.03 2.61
C SER A 562 -25.02 -41.44 2.53
N SER A 563 -25.75 -41.77 1.46
CA SER A 563 -27.16 -41.41 1.33
C SER A 563 -28.07 -42.03 2.39
N ASP A 564 -27.63 -43.06 3.12
CA ASP A 564 -28.37 -43.73 4.20
C ASP A 564 -28.07 -43.18 5.61
N GLY A 565 -27.20 -42.16 5.70
CA GLY A 565 -26.89 -41.44 6.94
C GLY A 565 -25.62 -41.91 7.67
N SER A 566 -24.93 -42.94 7.18
CA SER A 566 -23.61 -43.33 7.69
C SER A 566 -22.55 -42.31 7.31
N SER A 567 -21.71 -41.87 8.26
CA SER A 567 -20.60 -40.95 7.99
C SER A 567 -19.34 -41.32 8.78
N GLY A 568 -18.17 -40.97 8.25
CA GLY A 568 -16.90 -41.12 8.94
C GLY A 568 -15.97 -39.94 8.70
N GLU A 569 -15.04 -39.73 9.61
CA GLU A 569 -13.97 -38.73 9.54
C GLU A 569 -12.62 -39.43 9.68
N ILE A 570 -11.68 -39.08 8.81
CA ILE A 570 -10.39 -39.75 8.67
C ILE A 570 -9.31 -38.68 8.55
N PRO A 571 -8.40 -38.56 9.54
CA PRO A 571 -7.21 -37.74 9.40
C PRO A 571 -6.20 -38.42 8.46
N VAL A 572 -5.62 -37.63 7.57
CA VAL A 572 -4.68 -38.06 6.54
C VAL A 572 -3.42 -37.20 6.65
N GLY A 573 -2.24 -37.82 6.57
CA GLY A 573 -0.98 -37.07 6.63
C GLY A 573 -0.78 -36.09 5.47
N PRO A 574 0.11 -35.09 5.64
CA PRO A 574 0.27 -33.97 4.70
C PRO A 574 0.88 -34.39 3.35
N ASP A 575 1.69 -35.45 3.32
CA ASP A 575 2.35 -35.94 2.10
C ASP A 575 1.47 -36.87 1.23
N ARG A 576 0.24 -37.16 1.66
CA ARG A 576 -0.64 -38.11 0.94
C ARG A 576 -1.53 -37.39 -0.06
N THR A 577 -1.66 -37.99 -1.23
CA THR A 577 -2.54 -37.54 -2.34
C THR A 577 -3.63 -38.55 -2.68
N SER A 578 -3.74 -39.63 -1.90
CA SER A 578 -4.79 -40.63 -2.07
C SER A 578 -5.11 -41.41 -0.78
N TYR A 579 -6.34 -41.93 -0.72
CA TYR A 579 -6.85 -42.76 0.36
C TYR A 579 -7.79 -43.84 -0.16
N LEU A 580 -7.71 -45.06 0.38
CA LEU A 580 -8.63 -46.15 0.06
C LEU A 580 -9.74 -46.23 1.13
N LEU A 581 -10.96 -45.84 0.78
CA LEU A 581 -12.13 -46.01 1.64
C LEU A 581 -12.60 -47.46 1.56
N THR A 582 -12.75 -48.13 2.70
CA THR A 582 -13.15 -49.55 2.80
C THR A 582 -14.30 -49.73 3.80
N GLY A 583 -14.93 -50.91 3.77
CA GLY A 583 -16.04 -51.24 4.68
C GLY A 583 -17.35 -50.51 4.33
N LEU A 584 -17.49 -50.08 3.08
CA LEU A 584 -18.66 -49.39 2.58
C LEU A 584 -19.78 -50.38 2.24
N ARG A 585 -21.03 -49.91 2.28
CA ARG A 585 -22.21 -50.68 1.86
C ARG A 585 -22.32 -50.75 0.34
N PRO A 586 -22.67 -51.90 -0.25
CA PRO A 586 -22.91 -52.05 -1.69
C PRO A 586 -24.09 -51.23 -2.20
N GLY A 587 -23.98 -50.71 -3.43
CA GLY A 587 -25.05 -49.96 -4.10
C GLY A 587 -25.49 -48.69 -3.38
N VAL A 588 -24.60 -48.01 -2.64
CA VAL A 588 -24.91 -46.77 -1.90
C VAL A 588 -24.07 -45.62 -2.44
N LEU A 589 -24.69 -44.44 -2.58
CA LEU A 589 -24.03 -43.21 -3.01
C LEU A 589 -23.34 -42.56 -1.80
N TYR A 590 -22.03 -42.31 -1.92
CA TYR A 590 -21.22 -41.61 -0.95
C TYR A 590 -20.80 -40.25 -1.50
N THR A 591 -20.96 -39.21 -0.69
CA THR A 591 -20.33 -37.90 -0.90
C THR A 591 -19.10 -37.82 -0.01
N VAL A 592 -17.93 -37.65 -0.62
CA VAL A 592 -16.66 -37.50 0.10
C VAL A 592 -16.28 -36.02 0.10
N TYR A 593 -15.85 -35.52 1.25
CA TYR A 593 -15.28 -34.19 1.42
C TYR A 593 -13.83 -34.28 1.84
N ILE A 594 -13.00 -33.35 1.36
CA ILE A 594 -11.64 -33.18 1.86
C ILE A 594 -11.31 -31.69 2.03
N TRP A 595 -10.51 -31.37 3.04
CA TRP A 595 -9.91 -30.07 3.26
C TRP A 595 -8.57 -30.23 3.99
N ALA A 596 -7.67 -29.27 3.84
CA ALA A 596 -6.40 -29.26 4.56
C ALA A 596 -6.52 -28.48 5.87
N ILE A 597 -5.67 -28.81 6.85
CA ILE A 597 -5.63 -28.18 8.17
C ILE A 597 -4.21 -27.74 8.54
N LYS A 598 -4.10 -26.59 9.22
CA LYS A 598 -2.86 -26.09 9.85
C LYS A 598 -3.21 -25.41 11.17
N GLY A 599 -2.84 -26.01 12.30
CA GLY A 599 -3.24 -25.56 13.63
C GLY A 599 -4.78 -25.52 13.77
N SER A 600 -5.33 -24.32 13.99
CA SER A 600 -6.78 -24.09 14.06
C SER A 600 -7.42 -23.69 12.72
N LYS A 601 -6.63 -23.49 11.66
CA LYS A 601 -7.09 -23.08 10.34
C LYS A 601 -7.41 -24.28 9.46
N ALA A 602 -8.40 -24.13 8.60
CA ALA A 602 -8.84 -25.14 7.65
C ALA A 602 -9.15 -24.50 6.30
N THR A 603 -8.87 -25.21 5.20
CA THR A 603 -9.26 -24.77 3.86
C THR A 603 -10.77 -24.92 3.67
N ARG A 604 -11.29 -24.33 2.59
CA ARG A 604 -12.62 -24.72 2.08
C ARG A 604 -12.66 -26.22 1.78
N LYS A 605 -13.83 -26.83 1.99
CA LYS A 605 -14.08 -28.24 1.66
C LYS A 605 -14.35 -28.38 0.17
N ILE A 606 -13.71 -29.36 -0.46
CA ILE A 606 -14.10 -29.82 -1.80
C ILE A 606 -14.75 -31.20 -1.67
N SER A 607 -15.61 -31.55 -2.63
CA SER A 607 -16.32 -32.82 -2.59
C SER A 607 -16.39 -33.52 -3.94
N THR A 608 -16.58 -34.83 -3.86
CA THR A 608 -16.83 -35.71 -4.99
C THR A 608 -17.84 -36.77 -4.59
N GLN A 609 -18.47 -37.42 -5.56
CA GLN A 609 -19.46 -38.46 -5.32
C GLN A 609 -19.04 -39.76 -5.98
N ALA A 610 -19.22 -40.87 -5.27
CA ALA A 610 -18.96 -42.21 -5.76
C ALA A 610 -20.04 -43.15 -5.25
N GLU A 611 -20.52 -44.03 -6.10
CA GLU A 611 -21.52 -45.03 -5.74
C GLU A 611 -20.91 -46.41 -5.86
N THR A 612 -20.90 -47.15 -4.75
CA THR A 612 -20.37 -48.52 -4.70
C THR A 612 -21.13 -49.45 -5.66
N GLU A 613 -20.46 -50.50 -6.13
CA GLU A 613 -21.08 -51.50 -7.00
C GLU A 613 -22.18 -52.29 -6.27
N ILE A 614 -23.10 -52.88 -7.04
CA ILE A 614 -24.13 -53.77 -6.51
C ILE A 614 -23.48 -55.11 -6.16
N ASP A 615 -23.62 -55.58 -4.91
CA ASP A 615 -23.14 -56.90 -4.53
C ASP A 615 -23.96 -57.99 -5.23
N SER A 616 -23.35 -59.15 -5.44
CA SER A 616 -23.97 -60.21 -6.24
C SER A 616 -24.87 -61.11 -5.38
N PRO A 617 -25.96 -61.67 -5.94
CA PRO A 617 -26.78 -62.66 -5.22
C PRO A 617 -25.93 -63.84 -4.74
N LYS A 618 -26.15 -64.31 -3.51
CA LYS A 618 -25.30 -65.36 -2.91
C LYS A 618 -25.99 -66.73 -2.94
N ASP A 619 -25.22 -67.80 -2.83
CA ASP A 619 -25.73 -69.18 -2.74
C ASP A 619 -26.72 -69.59 -3.84
N LEU A 620 -26.46 -69.19 -5.10
CA LEU A 620 -27.25 -69.67 -6.23
C LEU A 620 -27.10 -71.20 -6.36
N LYS A 621 -28.21 -71.93 -6.22
CA LYS A 621 -28.25 -73.39 -6.28
C LYS A 621 -29.53 -73.93 -6.90
N ALA A 622 -29.42 -75.08 -7.54
CA ALA A 622 -30.56 -75.88 -8.00
C ALA A 622 -30.98 -76.91 -6.94
N ALA A 623 -32.28 -76.97 -6.67
CA ALA A 623 -32.97 -77.90 -5.79
C ALA A 623 -34.12 -78.57 -6.58
N ASP A 624 -34.66 -79.67 -6.03
CA ASP A 624 -35.81 -80.39 -6.59
C ASP A 624 -35.69 -80.71 -8.09
N VAL A 625 -34.49 -81.15 -8.51
CA VAL A 625 -34.20 -81.45 -9.92
C VAL A 625 -34.92 -82.72 -10.37
N THR A 626 -35.81 -82.59 -11.35
CA THR A 626 -36.56 -83.70 -11.97
C THR A 626 -35.93 -84.14 -13.29
N MET A 627 -36.67 -84.93 -14.08
CA MET A 627 -36.28 -85.27 -15.44
C MET A 627 -36.38 -84.08 -16.41
N ASP A 628 -37.17 -83.05 -16.05
CA ASP A 628 -37.59 -81.96 -16.95
C ASP A 628 -37.70 -80.58 -16.29
N SER A 629 -37.33 -80.45 -15.01
CA SER A 629 -37.42 -79.19 -14.27
C SER A 629 -36.39 -79.10 -13.14
N ALA A 630 -36.15 -77.89 -12.63
CA ALA A 630 -35.36 -77.62 -11.44
C ALA A 630 -35.82 -76.33 -10.75
N SER A 631 -35.76 -76.30 -9.41
CA SER A 631 -36.02 -75.11 -8.60
C SER A 631 -34.71 -74.40 -8.30
N LEU A 632 -34.55 -73.17 -8.78
CA LEU A 632 -33.36 -72.33 -8.58
C LEU A 632 -33.60 -71.43 -7.38
N THR A 633 -32.65 -71.33 -6.45
CA THR A 633 -32.77 -70.54 -5.22
C THR A 633 -31.48 -69.75 -4.96
N TRP A 634 -31.60 -68.55 -4.38
CA TRP A 634 -30.48 -67.67 -4.03
C TRP A 634 -30.80 -66.78 -2.83
N ILE A 635 -29.77 -66.16 -2.25
CA ILE A 635 -29.83 -65.14 -1.21
C ILE A 635 -29.75 -63.76 -1.89
N PRO A 636 -30.64 -62.81 -1.55
CA PRO A 636 -30.64 -61.48 -2.15
C PRO A 636 -29.37 -60.69 -1.81
N PRO A 637 -28.94 -59.77 -2.68
CA PRO A 637 -27.86 -58.83 -2.37
C PRO A 637 -28.26 -57.85 -1.26
N LEU A 638 -27.27 -57.23 -0.63
CA LEU A 638 -27.45 -56.18 0.38
C LEU A 638 -27.81 -54.83 -0.26
N ALA A 639 -27.31 -54.57 -1.46
CA ALA A 639 -27.69 -53.42 -2.26
C ALA A 639 -29.19 -53.41 -2.54
N ASP A 640 -29.79 -52.23 -2.53
CA ASP A 640 -31.16 -52.04 -3.01
C ASP A 640 -31.19 -52.21 -4.54
N ILE A 641 -32.08 -53.08 -5.03
CA ILE A 641 -32.13 -53.52 -6.43
C ILE A 641 -33.56 -53.42 -6.98
N GLU A 642 -33.69 -53.29 -8.30
CA GLU A 642 -35.00 -53.34 -8.97
C GLU A 642 -35.42 -54.77 -9.31
N GLY A 643 -34.45 -55.65 -9.59
CA GLY A 643 -34.73 -57.03 -9.96
C GLY A 643 -33.49 -57.86 -10.27
N TYR A 644 -33.74 -59.05 -10.82
CA TYR A 644 -32.73 -59.99 -11.25
C TYR A 644 -32.92 -60.35 -12.72
N ILE A 645 -31.82 -60.70 -13.38
CA ILE A 645 -31.81 -61.33 -14.69
C ILE A 645 -31.22 -62.72 -14.51
N LEU A 646 -32.08 -63.73 -14.61
CA LEU A 646 -31.74 -65.14 -14.51
C LEU A 646 -31.69 -65.72 -15.92
N THR A 647 -30.59 -66.39 -16.27
CA THR A 647 -30.49 -67.14 -17.52
C THR A 647 -30.20 -68.60 -17.25
N TYR A 648 -30.72 -69.49 -18.09
CA TYR A 648 -30.34 -70.90 -18.08
C TYR A 648 -30.24 -71.45 -19.50
N ARG A 649 -29.24 -72.31 -19.73
CA ARG A 649 -28.94 -72.91 -21.04
C ARG A 649 -28.30 -74.29 -20.91
N ASP A 650 -28.41 -75.11 -21.95
CA ASP A 650 -27.64 -76.34 -22.09
C ASP A 650 -26.13 -76.01 -22.07
N GLU A 651 -25.35 -76.77 -21.30
CA GLU A 651 -23.89 -76.62 -21.22
C GLU A 651 -23.23 -76.86 -22.59
N GLU A 652 -23.81 -77.74 -23.41
CA GLU A 652 -23.35 -78.02 -24.77
C GLU A 652 -23.80 -76.96 -25.79
N GLY A 653 -24.62 -75.98 -25.39
CA GLY A 653 -25.07 -74.87 -26.24
C GLY A 653 -26.07 -75.27 -27.33
N ASN A 654 -26.64 -76.47 -27.28
CA ASN A 654 -27.58 -76.96 -28.30
C ASN A 654 -28.98 -76.35 -28.16
N MET A 655 -29.27 -75.70 -27.04
CA MET A 655 -30.56 -75.06 -26.75
C MET A 655 -30.40 -73.54 -26.67
N GLU A 656 -31.44 -72.82 -27.06
CA GLU A 656 -31.52 -71.38 -26.86
C GLU A 656 -31.43 -71.03 -25.37
N THR A 657 -30.70 -69.95 -25.07
CA THR A 657 -30.59 -69.45 -23.70
C THR A 657 -31.90 -68.81 -23.31
N VAL A 658 -32.51 -69.28 -22.23
CA VAL A 658 -33.73 -68.68 -21.69
C VAL A 658 -33.36 -67.60 -20.70
N GLU A 659 -33.81 -66.38 -20.94
CA GLU A 659 -33.65 -65.25 -20.03
C GLU A 659 -34.98 -64.93 -19.33
N LYS A 660 -34.91 -64.65 -18.02
CA LYS A 660 -36.04 -64.28 -17.18
C LYS A 660 -35.68 -63.07 -16.32
N GLN A 661 -36.50 -62.02 -16.44
CA GLN A 661 -36.50 -60.90 -15.51
C GLN A 661 -37.39 -61.21 -14.32
N LEU A 662 -36.85 -61.02 -13.13
CA LEU A 662 -37.50 -61.31 -11.86
C LEU A 662 -37.52 -60.04 -11.00
N GLY A 663 -38.55 -59.87 -10.18
CA GLY A 663 -38.65 -58.73 -9.26
C GLY A 663 -37.66 -58.83 -8.09
N ALA A 664 -37.37 -57.69 -7.45
CA ALA A 664 -36.46 -57.61 -6.31
C ALA A 664 -36.82 -58.50 -5.11
N SER A 665 -38.11 -58.82 -4.92
CA SER A 665 -38.61 -59.69 -3.85
C SER A 665 -38.44 -61.19 -4.12
N GLU A 666 -38.15 -61.58 -5.36
CA GLU A 666 -38.00 -62.99 -5.73
C GLU A 666 -36.77 -63.61 -5.06
N ARG A 667 -36.92 -64.87 -4.65
CA ARG A 667 -35.87 -65.67 -3.98
C ARG A 667 -35.68 -67.04 -4.62
N SER A 668 -36.59 -67.42 -5.51
CA SER A 668 -36.54 -68.67 -6.23
C SER A 668 -37.19 -68.55 -7.60
N PHE A 669 -36.85 -69.45 -8.51
CA PHE A 669 -37.44 -69.57 -9.84
C PHE A 669 -37.46 -71.03 -10.28
N THR A 670 -38.60 -71.51 -10.80
CA THR A 670 -38.69 -72.89 -11.31
C THR A 670 -38.44 -72.89 -12.82
N ALA A 671 -37.32 -73.49 -13.24
CA ALA A 671 -37.02 -73.75 -14.65
C ALA A 671 -37.71 -75.05 -15.06
N SER A 672 -38.57 -74.99 -16.08
CA SER A 672 -39.35 -76.13 -16.60
C SER A 672 -39.11 -76.34 -18.09
N GLY A 673 -39.49 -77.52 -18.61
CA GLY A 673 -39.30 -77.87 -20.02
C GLY A 673 -37.85 -78.23 -20.38
N LEU A 674 -37.09 -78.75 -19.41
CA LEU A 674 -35.71 -79.16 -19.58
C LEU A 674 -35.61 -80.55 -20.22
N GLU A 675 -34.60 -80.78 -21.04
CA GLU A 675 -34.27 -82.11 -21.54
C GLU A 675 -33.69 -83.02 -20.44
N MET A 676 -34.05 -84.31 -20.49
CA MET A 676 -33.60 -85.32 -19.53
C MET A 676 -32.11 -85.69 -19.68
N GLY A 677 -31.42 -85.92 -18.56
CA GLY A 677 -30.01 -86.32 -18.53
C GLY A 677 -29.01 -85.25 -19.00
N LYS A 678 -29.44 -84.00 -19.21
CA LYS A 678 -28.64 -82.88 -19.71
C LYS A 678 -28.12 -81.98 -18.59
N ARG A 679 -26.98 -81.32 -18.83
CA ARG A 679 -26.37 -80.38 -17.89
C ARG A 679 -26.75 -78.95 -18.28
N TYR A 680 -27.16 -78.16 -17.29
CA TYR A 680 -27.58 -76.79 -17.47
C TYR A 680 -26.68 -75.84 -16.70
N ILE A 681 -26.24 -74.78 -17.37
CA ILE A 681 -25.59 -73.63 -16.74
C ILE A 681 -26.69 -72.60 -16.44
N VAL A 682 -26.73 -72.14 -15.19
CA VAL A 682 -27.63 -71.07 -14.74
C VAL A 682 -26.79 -69.90 -14.30
N THR A 683 -27.15 -68.70 -14.73
CA THR A 683 -26.55 -67.46 -14.25
C THR A 683 -27.60 -66.54 -13.64
N ILE A 684 -27.24 -65.77 -12.63
CA ILE A 684 -28.08 -64.71 -12.08
C ILE A 684 -27.26 -63.43 -11.91
N ILE A 685 -27.88 -62.30 -12.23
CA ILE A 685 -27.32 -60.95 -12.06
C ILE A 685 -28.39 -60.09 -11.40
N ALA A 686 -28.03 -59.31 -10.38
CA ALA A 686 -28.92 -58.29 -9.82
C ALA A 686 -28.72 -56.95 -10.53
N TYR A 687 -29.78 -56.16 -10.69
CA TYR A 687 -29.69 -54.86 -11.38
C TYR A 687 -30.51 -53.76 -10.71
N ARG A 688 -30.08 -52.51 -10.94
CA ARG A 688 -30.81 -51.28 -10.62
C ARG A 688 -30.54 -50.25 -11.72
N GLY A 689 -31.55 -49.92 -12.52
CA GLY A 689 -31.37 -49.10 -13.73
C GLY A 689 -30.37 -49.76 -14.70
N TYR A 690 -29.29 -49.05 -15.02
CA TYR A 690 -28.22 -49.55 -15.89
C TYR A 690 -27.13 -50.34 -15.14
N LYS A 691 -27.08 -50.27 -13.81
CA LYS A 691 -26.05 -50.94 -13.00
C LYS A 691 -26.37 -52.42 -12.82
N ARG A 692 -25.33 -53.24 -12.85
CA ARG A 692 -25.43 -54.70 -12.70
C ARG A 692 -24.39 -55.21 -11.71
N SER A 693 -24.76 -56.21 -10.92
CA SER A 693 -23.81 -56.97 -10.09
C SER A 693 -22.89 -57.82 -10.97
N LYS A 694 -21.88 -58.43 -10.36
CA LYS A 694 -21.15 -59.51 -11.01
C LYS A 694 -22.07 -60.71 -11.26
N VAL A 695 -21.74 -61.50 -12.27
CA VAL A 695 -22.49 -62.71 -12.63
C VAL A 695 -22.21 -63.81 -11.64
N VAL A 696 -23.27 -64.45 -11.14
CA VAL A 696 -23.16 -65.67 -10.31
C VAL A 696 -23.69 -66.84 -11.10
N GLU A 697 -22.93 -67.93 -11.13
CA GLU A 697 -23.27 -69.11 -11.92
C GLU A 697 -23.35 -70.38 -11.07
N THR A 698 -24.18 -71.31 -11.52
CA THR A 698 -24.25 -72.68 -10.98
C THR A 698 -24.57 -73.66 -12.11
N VAL A 699 -24.25 -74.94 -11.90
CA VAL A 699 -24.50 -75.99 -12.89
C VAL A 699 -25.25 -77.14 -12.24
N PHE A 700 -26.29 -77.64 -12.91
CA PHE A 700 -27.03 -78.83 -12.46
C PHE A 700 -27.28 -79.80 -13.62
N LYS A 701 -27.66 -81.04 -13.31
CA LYS A 701 -27.96 -82.08 -14.31
C LYS A 701 -29.35 -82.67 -14.06
N THR A 702 -30.20 -82.68 -15.08
CA THR A 702 -31.52 -83.35 -15.01
C THR A 702 -31.37 -84.86 -14.87
N VAL A 703 -32.34 -85.51 -14.21
CA VAL A 703 -32.30 -86.95 -13.93
C VAL A 703 -32.43 -87.76 -15.24
N GLY A 704 -31.62 -88.80 -15.43
CA GLY A 704 -31.66 -89.70 -16.60
C GLY A 704 -32.08 -91.15 -16.28
N LEU A 705 -32.48 -91.92 -17.30
CA LEU A 705 -32.87 -93.34 -17.19
C LEU A 705 -31.63 -94.26 -17.04
N LEU A 706 -31.75 -95.32 -16.24
CA LEU A 706 -30.67 -96.29 -15.99
C LEU A 706 -30.36 -97.19 -17.21
N TYR A 707 -31.38 -97.55 -17.99
CA TYR A 707 -31.30 -98.32 -19.23
C TYR A 707 -32.05 -97.57 -20.34
N PRO A 708 -31.42 -96.58 -21.01
CA PRO A 708 -32.09 -95.80 -22.06
C PRO A 708 -32.60 -96.66 -23.23
N PHE A 709 -31.98 -97.82 -23.48
CA PHE A 709 -32.35 -98.80 -24.50
C PHE A 709 -32.55 -100.17 -23.83
N PRO A 710 -33.70 -100.44 -23.22
CA PRO A 710 -33.89 -101.66 -22.47
C PRO A 710 -33.92 -102.88 -23.40
N MET A 711 -33.18 -103.94 -23.06
CA MET A 711 -33.13 -105.18 -23.86
C MET A 711 -34.22 -106.19 -23.51
N ASP A 712 -34.85 -106.05 -22.35
CA ASP A 712 -35.85 -106.95 -21.82
C ASP A 712 -36.79 -106.23 -20.85
N CYS A 713 -37.85 -106.92 -20.43
CA CYS A 713 -38.82 -106.41 -19.47
C CYS A 713 -38.23 -106.18 -18.07
N VAL A 714 -37.11 -106.82 -17.71
CA VAL A 714 -36.42 -106.58 -16.44
C VAL A 714 -35.73 -105.21 -16.45
N GLN A 715 -35.12 -104.80 -17.56
CA GLN A 715 -34.50 -103.48 -17.70
C GLN A 715 -35.54 -102.37 -17.73
N ILE A 716 -36.67 -102.58 -18.42
CA ILE A 716 -37.84 -101.69 -18.36
C ILE A 716 -38.29 -101.51 -16.91
N MET A 717 -38.38 -102.61 -16.16
CA MET A 717 -38.73 -102.58 -14.75
C MET A 717 -37.67 -101.86 -13.91
N LYS A 718 -36.37 -102.06 -14.17
CA LYS A 718 -35.30 -101.33 -13.47
C LYS A 718 -35.29 -99.82 -13.74
N ASN A 719 -35.86 -99.38 -14.86
CA ASN A 719 -36.10 -97.96 -15.15
C ASN A 719 -37.27 -97.34 -14.35
N GLY A 720 -37.92 -98.11 -13.48
CA GLY A 720 -39.01 -97.61 -12.63
C GLY A 720 -40.40 -97.93 -13.14
N ASN A 721 -40.54 -98.49 -14.35
CA ASN A 721 -41.84 -98.95 -14.85
C ASN A 721 -42.33 -100.15 -14.03
N ARG A 722 -43.59 -100.14 -13.62
CA ARG A 722 -44.20 -101.18 -12.77
C ARG A 722 -45.46 -101.79 -13.35
N ASN A 723 -46.01 -101.21 -14.42
CA ASN A 723 -47.29 -101.63 -14.97
C ASN A 723 -47.07 -102.70 -16.04
N SER A 724 -47.88 -103.76 -16.05
CA SER A 724 -47.92 -104.67 -17.19
C SER A 724 -48.44 -103.95 -18.43
N GLY A 725 -47.86 -104.24 -19.60
CA GLY A 725 -48.23 -103.55 -20.83
C GLY A 725 -47.26 -103.78 -21.99
N VAL A 726 -47.52 -103.11 -23.10
CA VAL A 726 -46.63 -103.14 -24.28
C VAL A 726 -45.50 -102.13 -24.09
N TYR A 727 -44.28 -102.58 -24.28
CA TYR A 727 -43.08 -101.75 -24.20
C TYR A 727 -42.15 -102.05 -25.38
N THR A 728 -41.34 -101.06 -25.75
CA THR A 728 -40.28 -101.23 -26.75
C THR A 728 -39.01 -101.73 -26.07
N ILE A 729 -38.45 -102.82 -26.60
CA ILE A 729 -37.12 -103.33 -26.25
C ILE A 729 -36.18 -103.30 -27.46
N TYR A 730 -34.88 -103.38 -27.20
CA TYR A 730 -33.83 -103.38 -28.20
C TYR A 730 -33.00 -104.67 -28.11
N ILE A 731 -33.26 -105.62 -29.01
CA ILE A 731 -32.61 -106.94 -28.98
C ILE A 731 -31.10 -106.77 -29.18
N ALA A 732 -30.29 -107.47 -28.38
CA ALA A 732 -28.83 -107.41 -28.40
C ALA A 732 -28.22 -105.99 -28.24
N ASN A 733 -28.95 -105.06 -27.60
CA ASN A 733 -28.57 -103.65 -27.45
C ASN A 733 -28.43 -102.90 -28.78
N ASP A 734 -29.06 -103.40 -29.85
CA ASP A 734 -29.03 -102.79 -31.17
C ASP A 734 -30.18 -101.77 -31.32
N ARG A 735 -29.83 -100.48 -31.34
CA ARG A 735 -30.78 -99.37 -31.47
C ARG A 735 -31.54 -99.38 -32.80
N SER A 736 -31.03 -100.08 -33.82
CA SER A 736 -31.66 -100.16 -35.13
C SER A 736 -32.81 -101.17 -35.19
N LYS A 737 -32.99 -101.99 -34.15
CA LYS A 737 -33.99 -103.07 -34.11
C LYS A 737 -34.95 -102.95 -32.90
N PRO A 738 -35.80 -101.92 -32.84
CA PRO A 738 -36.82 -101.81 -31.82
C PRO A 738 -37.89 -102.91 -32.01
N VAL A 739 -38.25 -103.59 -30.93
CA VAL A 739 -39.28 -104.62 -30.92
C VAL A 739 -40.28 -104.32 -29.80
N GLU A 740 -41.56 -104.28 -30.15
CA GLU A 740 -42.63 -104.21 -29.16
C GLU A 740 -42.90 -105.58 -28.55
N VAL A 741 -42.93 -105.63 -27.22
CA VAL A 741 -43.21 -106.84 -26.45
C VAL A 741 -44.19 -106.53 -25.34
N PHE A 742 -45.02 -107.51 -24.99
CA PHE A 742 -45.84 -107.41 -23.79
C PHE A 742 -44.99 -107.83 -22.58
N CYS A 743 -44.79 -106.90 -21.66
CA CYS A 743 -44.14 -107.14 -20.39
C CYS A 743 -45.19 -107.40 -19.31
N ASP A 744 -45.12 -108.57 -18.70
CA ASP A 744 -45.85 -108.90 -17.49
C ASP A 744 -44.98 -108.52 -16.27
N MET A 745 -45.41 -107.47 -15.58
CA MET A 745 -44.77 -106.91 -14.40
C MET A 745 -45.40 -107.41 -13.09
N ASP A 746 -46.50 -108.16 -13.17
CA ASP A 746 -47.30 -108.54 -12.01
C ASP A 746 -46.99 -109.96 -11.54
N THR A 747 -46.80 -110.90 -12.46
CA THR A 747 -46.59 -112.32 -12.13
C THR A 747 -45.19 -112.57 -11.57
N ASP A 748 -45.10 -113.24 -10.41
CA ASP A 748 -43.84 -113.76 -9.85
C ASP A 748 -42.71 -112.70 -9.80
N GLY A 749 -43.03 -111.50 -9.33
CA GLY A 749 -42.07 -110.40 -9.19
C GLY A 749 -41.76 -109.63 -10.48
N GLY A 750 -42.46 -109.93 -11.59
CA GLY A 750 -42.45 -109.14 -12.81
C GLY A 750 -41.21 -109.30 -13.70
N GLY A 751 -41.18 -108.52 -14.77
CA GLY A 751 -40.10 -108.53 -15.76
C GLY A 751 -40.18 -109.69 -16.76
N TRP A 752 -41.35 -110.29 -16.94
CA TRP A 752 -41.56 -111.38 -17.90
C TRP A 752 -41.89 -110.83 -19.29
N LEU A 753 -41.20 -111.35 -20.31
CA LEU A 753 -41.48 -111.08 -21.72
C LEU A 753 -42.39 -112.19 -22.27
N MET A 754 -43.60 -111.81 -22.69
CA MET A 754 -44.62 -112.74 -23.16
C MET A 754 -44.35 -113.20 -24.60
N LEU A 755 -44.25 -114.52 -24.81
CA LEU A 755 -44.04 -115.14 -26.13
C LEU A 755 -45.33 -115.58 -26.79
N GLN A 756 -46.27 -116.08 -25.98
CA GLN A 756 -47.59 -116.50 -26.43
C GLN A 756 -48.60 -116.31 -25.31
N ARG A 757 -49.82 -115.93 -25.69
CA ARG A 757 -50.97 -115.79 -24.80
C ARG A 757 -52.22 -116.29 -25.51
N ARG A 758 -53.01 -117.09 -24.81
CA ARG A 758 -54.36 -117.50 -25.19
C ARG A 758 -55.27 -117.55 -23.98
N ASN A 759 -56.40 -116.88 -24.05
CA ASN A 759 -57.33 -116.64 -22.94
C ASN A 759 -58.77 -116.43 -23.38
N THR A 760 -59.03 -116.22 -24.68
CA THR A 760 -60.37 -115.96 -25.22
C THR A 760 -60.78 -116.96 -26.29
N GLY A 761 -59.83 -117.59 -26.98
CA GLY A 761 -60.06 -118.52 -28.08
C GLY A 761 -60.45 -117.88 -29.41
N LYS A 762 -60.35 -116.55 -29.53
CA LYS A 762 -60.74 -115.81 -30.74
C LYS A 762 -59.73 -115.99 -31.87
N LEU A 763 -58.46 -116.16 -31.55
CA LEU A 763 -57.39 -116.30 -32.52
C LEU A 763 -57.16 -117.78 -32.84
N ASP A 764 -57.19 -118.11 -34.14
CA ASP A 764 -56.84 -119.44 -34.63
C ASP A 764 -55.32 -119.63 -34.67
N PHE A 765 -54.82 -120.64 -33.94
CA PHE A 765 -53.41 -121.02 -33.90
C PHE A 765 -53.06 -122.15 -34.89
N MET A 766 -53.99 -122.64 -35.70
CA MET A 766 -53.69 -123.58 -36.79
C MET A 766 -52.99 -122.87 -37.96
N LYS A 767 -51.76 -122.41 -37.74
CA LYS A 767 -50.99 -121.60 -38.70
C LYS A 767 -49.92 -122.40 -39.44
N ARG A 768 -49.51 -121.85 -40.58
CA ARG A 768 -48.43 -122.36 -41.44
C ARG A 768 -47.04 -121.94 -40.95
N TRP A 769 -45.99 -122.61 -41.44
CA TRP A 769 -44.59 -122.39 -41.07
C TRP A 769 -44.17 -120.91 -41.09
N ARG A 770 -44.43 -120.21 -42.21
CA ARG A 770 -44.05 -118.80 -42.36
C ARG A 770 -44.74 -117.88 -41.36
N GLN A 771 -45.97 -118.19 -40.95
CA GLN A 771 -46.71 -117.38 -39.98
C GLN A 771 -46.15 -117.57 -38.57
N TYR A 772 -45.75 -118.79 -38.20
CA TYR A 772 -45.08 -119.05 -36.93
C TYR A 772 -43.69 -118.41 -36.84
N ILE A 773 -42.98 -118.29 -37.97
CA ILE A 773 -41.73 -117.53 -38.06
C ILE A 773 -41.96 -116.05 -37.76
N ALA A 774 -42.89 -115.41 -38.48
CA ALA A 774 -43.12 -113.97 -38.38
C ALA A 774 -43.81 -113.54 -37.07
N GLY A 775 -44.66 -114.39 -36.51
CA GLY A 775 -45.58 -114.04 -35.44
C GLY A 775 -46.97 -113.63 -35.96
N PHE A 776 -47.97 -113.68 -35.09
CA PHE A 776 -49.35 -113.33 -35.41
C PHE A 776 -50.15 -113.00 -34.14
N GLY A 777 -51.23 -112.24 -34.28
CA GLY A 777 -52.10 -111.84 -33.17
C GLY A 777 -51.85 -110.41 -32.67
N ASN A 778 -52.38 -110.08 -31.49
CA ASN A 778 -52.24 -108.78 -30.85
C ASN A 778 -51.60 -108.94 -29.46
N LEU A 779 -50.53 -108.18 -29.19
CA LEU A 779 -49.78 -108.24 -27.93
C LEU A 779 -50.64 -108.00 -26.67
N THR A 780 -51.76 -107.29 -26.78
CA THR A 780 -52.67 -107.03 -25.66
C THR A 780 -53.82 -108.04 -25.54
N ASP A 781 -53.97 -108.98 -26.49
CA ASP A 781 -54.99 -110.04 -26.50
C ASP A 781 -54.32 -111.40 -26.74
N GLU A 782 -54.76 -112.22 -27.70
CA GLU A 782 -54.10 -113.48 -28.06
C GLU A 782 -53.02 -113.28 -29.14
N PHE A 783 -51.85 -113.92 -28.97
CA PHE A 783 -50.77 -113.83 -29.95
C PHE A 783 -49.71 -114.94 -29.84
N TRP A 784 -48.90 -115.04 -30.88
CA TRP A 784 -47.60 -115.72 -30.94
C TRP A 784 -46.55 -114.72 -31.45
N ILE A 785 -45.49 -114.49 -30.68
CA ILE A 785 -44.52 -113.40 -30.95
C ILE A 785 -43.72 -113.59 -32.25
N GLY A 786 -43.49 -114.85 -32.66
CA GLY A 786 -42.70 -115.24 -33.84
C GLY A 786 -41.40 -115.98 -33.48
N LEU A 787 -41.10 -117.06 -34.19
CA LEU A 787 -39.90 -117.89 -33.94
C LEU A 787 -38.60 -117.14 -34.23
N ASP A 788 -38.56 -116.23 -35.20
CA ASP A 788 -37.35 -115.43 -35.45
C ASP A 788 -37.03 -114.53 -34.25
N LYS A 789 -38.05 -113.87 -33.67
CA LYS A 789 -37.87 -113.05 -32.47
C LYS A 789 -37.48 -113.90 -31.26
N ILE A 790 -38.09 -115.07 -31.08
CA ILE A 790 -37.72 -115.99 -29.99
C ILE A 790 -36.25 -116.44 -30.14
N TYR A 791 -35.81 -116.74 -31.36
CA TYR A 791 -34.41 -117.09 -31.63
C TYR A 791 -33.48 -115.92 -31.31
N GLU A 792 -33.77 -114.72 -31.80
CA GLU A 792 -32.94 -113.53 -31.56
C GLU A 792 -32.86 -113.17 -30.06
N LEU A 793 -33.96 -113.33 -29.30
CA LEU A 793 -33.99 -113.09 -27.86
C LEU A 793 -33.18 -114.14 -27.08
N THR A 794 -33.38 -115.42 -27.37
CA THR A 794 -32.81 -116.53 -26.58
C THR A 794 -31.39 -116.92 -26.98
N ASN A 795 -30.93 -116.48 -28.15
CA ASN A 795 -29.57 -116.72 -28.64
C ASN A 795 -28.62 -115.54 -28.36
N THR A 796 -28.76 -114.94 -27.18
CA THR A 796 -27.86 -113.93 -26.62
C THR A 796 -27.00 -114.53 -25.49
N PRO A 797 -25.99 -113.82 -24.95
CA PRO A 797 -25.28 -114.25 -23.75
C PRO A 797 -26.19 -114.39 -22.51
N THR A 798 -27.37 -113.78 -22.55
CA THR A 798 -28.37 -113.87 -21.47
C THR A 798 -29.04 -115.24 -21.48
N GLN A 799 -28.96 -115.94 -20.34
CA GLN A 799 -29.73 -117.15 -20.11
C GLN A 799 -31.16 -116.76 -19.69
N TYR A 800 -32.17 -117.38 -20.31
CA TYR A 800 -33.58 -117.12 -20.00
C TYR A 800 -34.21 -118.31 -19.30
N GLU A 801 -34.97 -118.05 -18.23
CA GLU A 801 -35.96 -119.00 -17.72
C GLU A 801 -37.25 -118.90 -18.54
N LEU A 802 -37.90 -120.03 -18.77
CA LEU A 802 -39.18 -120.16 -19.47
C LEU A 802 -40.27 -120.56 -18.51
N ARG A 803 -41.37 -119.83 -18.52
CA ARG A 803 -42.54 -120.08 -17.70
C ARG A 803 -43.78 -120.29 -18.55
N PHE A 804 -44.56 -121.29 -18.17
CA PHE A 804 -45.92 -121.51 -18.64
C PHE A 804 -46.89 -121.29 -17.48
N ASP A 805 -47.89 -120.44 -17.69
CA ASP A 805 -49.05 -120.36 -16.79
C ASP A 805 -50.25 -120.97 -17.51
N LEU A 806 -50.96 -121.86 -16.83
CA LEU A 806 -52.01 -122.70 -17.39
C LEU A 806 -53.28 -122.57 -16.56
N GLY A 807 -54.44 -122.63 -17.21
CA GLY A 807 -55.72 -122.54 -16.52
C GLY A 807 -56.83 -123.40 -17.12
N LEU A 808 -57.74 -123.81 -16.24
CA LEU A 808 -59.00 -124.45 -16.56
C LEU A 808 -60.03 -124.02 -15.50
N GLY A 809 -61.04 -123.25 -15.91
CA GLY A 809 -62.00 -122.65 -14.99
C GLY A 809 -61.31 -121.71 -13.99
N SER A 810 -61.48 -121.98 -12.69
CA SER A 810 -60.83 -121.22 -11.60
C SER A 810 -59.44 -121.75 -11.22
N GLU A 811 -59.04 -122.93 -11.68
CA GLU A 811 -57.73 -123.49 -11.34
C GLU A 811 -56.62 -122.84 -12.17
N ARG A 812 -55.48 -122.56 -11.53
CA ARG A 812 -54.26 -122.06 -12.17
C ARG A 812 -53.05 -122.84 -11.68
N VAL A 813 -52.24 -123.33 -12.62
CA VAL A 813 -50.96 -124.00 -12.35
C VAL A 813 -49.88 -123.42 -13.24
N TYR A 814 -48.62 -123.70 -12.92
CA TYR A 814 -47.50 -123.19 -13.70
C TYR A 814 -46.36 -124.21 -13.83
N ALA A 815 -45.56 -124.08 -14.87
CA ALA A 815 -44.33 -124.81 -15.10
C ALA A 815 -43.20 -123.82 -15.43
N VAL A 816 -42.01 -124.02 -14.86
CA VAL A 816 -40.83 -123.19 -15.10
C VAL A 816 -39.65 -124.09 -15.47
N TYR A 817 -38.88 -123.66 -16.46
CA TYR A 817 -37.63 -124.28 -16.89
C TYR A 817 -36.50 -123.26 -16.78
N ASP A 818 -35.40 -123.62 -16.11
CA ASP A 818 -34.28 -122.69 -15.81
C ASP A 818 -33.36 -122.36 -17.01
N ASP A 819 -33.67 -122.90 -18.19
CA ASP A 819 -33.05 -122.55 -19.47
C ASP A 819 -34.09 -122.68 -20.59
N PHE A 820 -33.99 -121.81 -21.58
CA PHE A 820 -34.79 -121.89 -22.80
C PHE A 820 -34.09 -121.22 -23.97
N LYS A 821 -33.85 -122.01 -25.02
CA LYS A 821 -33.32 -121.54 -26.30
C LYS A 821 -33.94 -122.33 -27.44
N ILE A 822 -34.00 -121.69 -28.60
CA ILE A 822 -34.29 -122.38 -29.85
C ILE A 822 -33.13 -122.22 -30.83
N ALA A 823 -32.91 -123.21 -31.68
CA ALA A 823 -31.89 -123.16 -32.71
C ALA A 823 -32.30 -122.24 -33.88
N PRO A 824 -31.38 -121.80 -34.76
CA PRO A 824 -31.78 -121.02 -35.95
C PRO A 824 -32.66 -121.83 -36.91
N VAL A 825 -33.30 -121.12 -37.86
CA VAL A 825 -34.18 -121.72 -38.88
C VAL A 825 -33.54 -122.88 -39.67
N LYS A 826 -32.20 -122.87 -39.87
CA LYS A 826 -31.45 -123.95 -40.52
C LYS A 826 -31.55 -125.29 -39.77
N GLN A 827 -31.73 -125.24 -38.45
CA GLN A 827 -31.97 -126.38 -37.58
C GLN A 827 -33.45 -126.50 -37.17
N LYS A 828 -34.34 -125.85 -37.93
CA LYS A 828 -35.80 -125.94 -37.76
C LYS A 828 -36.25 -125.56 -36.34
N PHE A 829 -35.63 -124.56 -35.73
CA PHE A 829 -35.99 -124.05 -34.39
C PHE A 829 -36.00 -125.12 -33.29
N LYS A 830 -35.01 -126.01 -33.32
CA LYS A 830 -34.80 -127.07 -32.33
C LYS A 830 -34.83 -126.54 -30.89
N LEU A 831 -35.65 -127.14 -30.03
CA LEU A 831 -35.86 -126.75 -28.64
C LEU A 831 -34.70 -127.17 -27.72
N THR A 832 -34.31 -126.27 -26.82
CA THR A 832 -33.50 -126.54 -25.63
C THR A 832 -34.22 -125.98 -24.41
N VAL A 833 -34.55 -126.82 -23.44
CA VAL A 833 -35.08 -126.45 -22.12
C VAL A 833 -34.19 -126.97 -20.99
N GLY A 834 -34.21 -126.26 -19.87
CA GLY A 834 -33.47 -126.57 -18.65
C GLY A 834 -34.21 -127.52 -17.69
N LYS A 835 -33.87 -127.45 -16.40
CA LYS A 835 -34.50 -128.22 -15.34
C LYS A 835 -35.89 -127.69 -15.02
N TYR A 836 -36.85 -128.60 -14.90
CA TYR A 836 -38.24 -128.29 -14.54
C TYR A 836 -38.41 -127.94 -13.05
N SER A 837 -39.31 -127.00 -12.79
CA SER A 837 -39.95 -126.74 -11.48
C SER A 837 -41.39 -126.25 -11.69
N GLY A 838 -42.24 -126.33 -10.68
CA GLY A 838 -43.63 -125.84 -10.75
C GLY A 838 -44.68 -126.87 -10.36
N THR A 839 -45.95 -126.50 -10.52
CA THR A 839 -47.12 -127.27 -10.08
C THR A 839 -47.87 -127.98 -11.20
N ALA A 840 -47.57 -127.69 -12.47
CA ALA A 840 -48.27 -128.25 -13.63
C ALA A 840 -47.78 -129.64 -14.08
N GLY A 841 -46.65 -130.12 -13.53
CA GLY A 841 -45.94 -131.31 -14.02
C GLY A 841 -45.08 -131.02 -15.26
N ASP A 842 -44.06 -131.84 -15.50
CA ASP A 842 -43.08 -131.63 -16.57
C ASP A 842 -43.55 -132.21 -17.92
N ALA A 843 -43.90 -131.33 -18.87
CA ALA A 843 -44.25 -131.74 -20.23
C ALA A 843 -43.14 -131.43 -21.27
N MET A 844 -42.32 -130.41 -21.06
CA MET A 844 -41.38 -129.93 -22.09
C MET A 844 -40.07 -130.72 -22.17
N THR A 845 -39.60 -131.34 -21.08
CA THR A 845 -38.38 -132.16 -21.12
C THR A 845 -38.51 -133.32 -22.11
N TYR A 846 -39.74 -133.87 -22.27
CA TYR A 846 -40.03 -134.87 -23.28
C TYR A 846 -39.75 -134.39 -24.72
N HIS A 847 -39.95 -133.11 -24.97
CA HIS A 847 -39.77 -132.43 -26.25
C HIS A 847 -38.34 -131.90 -26.48
N GLN A 848 -37.41 -132.16 -25.55
CA GLN A 848 -36.04 -131.70 -25.63
C GLN A 848 -35.37 -132.12 -26.96
N GLY A 849 -34.72 -131.15 -27.60
CA GLY A 849 -34.00 -131.36 -28.84
C GLY A 849 -34.87 -131.65 -30.05
N ARG A 850 -36.19 -131.37 -30.01
CA ARG A 850 -37.06 -131.57 -31.16
C ARG A 850 -37.20 -130.29 -31.98
N PRO A 851 -37.22 -130.39 -33.31
CA PRO A 851 -37.51 -129.25 -34.19
C PRO A 851 -38.98 -128.84 -34.07
N TRP A 852 -39.28 -127.62 -34.47
CA TRP A 852 -40.66 -127.12 -34.56
C TRP A 852 -41.38 -127.80 -35.73
N THR A 853 -42.64 -128.16 -35.56
CA THR A 853 -43.46 -128.79 -36.59
C THR A 853 -44.76 -128.03 -36.78
N THR A 854 -45.12 -127.75 -38.04
CA THR A 854 -46.38 -127.12 -38.45
C THR A 854 -47.15 -128.02 -39.42
N ILE A 855 -48.38 -127.62 -39.72
CA ILE A 855 -49.29 -128.34 -40.62
C ILE A 855 -48.75 -128.55 -42.04
N ASP A 856 -47.82 -127.68 -42.46
CA ASP A 856 -47.20 -127.63 -43.78
C ASP A 856 -45.68 -127.89 -43.74
N SER A 857 -45.11 -128.19 -42.57
CA SER A 857 -43.70 -128.52 -42.39
C SER A 857 -43.56 -129.55 -41.27
N ASP A 858 -43.65 -130.83 -41.65
CA ASP A 858 -43.48 -131.95 -40.74
C ASP A 858 -42.00 -132.16 -40.41
N ASN A 859 -41.63 -131.91 -39.15
CA ASN A 859 -40.27 -132.12 -38.65
C ASN A 859 -40.25 -133.06 -37.43
N ASP A 860 -41.38 -133.68 -37.08
CA ASP A 860 -41.44 -134.56 -35.92
C ASP A 860 -40.93 -135.97 -36.24
N ILE A 861 -40.91 -136.87 -35.25
CA ILE A 861 -40.42 -138.24 -35.44
C ILE A 861 -41.55 -139.27 -35.51
N ALA A 862 -42.82 -138.84 -35.48
CA ALA A 862 -43.95 -139.74 -35.57
C ALA A 862 -44.14 -140.21 -37.02
N LEU A 863 -44.94 -141.26 -37.20
CA LEU A 863 -45.25 -141.80 -38.53
C LEU A 863 -46.09 -140.84 -39.40
N GLY A 864 -46.75 -139.85 -38.80
CA GLY A 864 -47.52 -138.84 -39.53
C GLY A 864 -47.47 -137.50 -38.80
N ASN A 865 -47.79 -136.43 -39.52
CA ASN A 865 -47.65 -135.07 -39.03
C ASN A 865 -48.49 -134.81 -37.76
N CYS A 866 -47.80 -134.65 -36.63
CA CYS A 866 -48.44 -134.42 -35.34
C CYS A 866 -49.16 -133.07 -35.29
N ALA A 867 -48.64 -132.04 -35.96
CA ALA A 867 -49.30 -130.73 -36.00
C ALA A 867 -50.64 -130.77 -36.75
N LEU A 868 -50.72 -131.58 -37.81
CA LEU A 868 -51.98 -131.82 -38.53
C LEU A 868 -52.97 -132.61 -37.66
N THR A 869 -52.49 -133.65 -36.98
CA THR A 869 -53.29 -134.56 -36.15
C THR A 869 -53.83 -133.86 -34.89
N HIS A 870 -52.98 -133.08 -34.23
CA HIS A 870 -53.27 -132.42 -32.95
C HIS A 870 -53.66 -130.95 -33.09
N ARG A 871 -53.90 -130.49 -34.33
CA ARG A 871 -54.47 -129.17 -34.64
C ARG A 871 -53.72 -127.98 -34.02
N GLY A 872 -52.39 -128.04 -34.01
CA GLY A 872 -51.54 -126.96 -33.51
C GLY A 872 -50.07 -127.22 -33.83
N ALA A 873 -49.25 -126.18 -33.91
CA ALA A 873 -47.80 -126.35 -34.10
C ALA A 873 -47.08 -126.49 -32.76
N TRP A 874 -46.09 -127.38 -32.68
CA TRP A 874 -45.30 -127.58 -31.46
C TRP A 874 -43.95 -128.24 -31.74
N TRP A 875 -43.11 -128.36 -30.71
CA TRP A 875 -41.86 -129.14 -30.74
C TRP A 875 -42.10 -130.64 -30.58
N TYR A 876 -42.91 -131.24 -31.45
CA TYR A 876 -43.37 -132.63 -31.30
C TYR A 876 -42.21 -133.66 -31.31
N LYS A 877 -42.31 -134.67 -30.43
CA LYS A 877 -41.46 -135.88 -30.44
C LYS A 877 -42.24 -137.02 -31.10
N ASN A 878 -42.79 -137.96 -30.32
CA ASN A 878 -43.79 -138.91 -30.80
C ASN A 878 -45.17 -138.28 -30.54
N CYS A 879 -45.44 -137.20 -31.27
CA CYS A 879 -46.44 -136.21 -30.92
C CYS A 879 -46.16 -135.53 -29.58
N HIS A 880 -47.01 -135.59 -28.55
CA HIS A 880 -46.92 -134.60 -27.46
C HIS A 880 -47.34 -135.06 -26.09
N LEU A 881 -46.67 -134.45 -25.10
CA LEU A 881 -47.16 -134.29 -23.73
C LEU A 881 -47.73 -132.88 -23.49
N ALA A 882 -47.46 -131.92 -24.38
CA ALA A 882 -48.11 -130.61 -24.37
C ALA A 882 -48.32 -130.08 -25.78
N ASN A 883 -49.42 -129.36 -25.97
CA ASN A 883 -49.68 -128.56 -27.17
C ASN A 883 -50.52 -127.35 -26.79
N LEU A 884 -49.86 -126.22 -26.51
CA LEU A 884 -50.54 -124.97 -26.16
C LEU A 884 -51.13 -124.24 -27.39
N ASN A 885 -50.75 -124.72 -28.57
CA ASN A 885 -51.20 -124.19 -29.86
C ASN A 885 -52.35 -125.01 -30.47
N GLY A 886 -52.90 -125.99 -29.74
CA GLY A 886 -54.04 -126.80 -30.17
C GLY A 886 -55.30 -126.00 -30.45
N LYS A 887 -56.34 -126.68 -30.93
CA LYS A 887 -57.62 -126.05 -31.24
C LYS A 887 -58.35 -125.68 -29.96
N TRP A 888 -58.70 -124.41 -29.80
CA TRP A 888 -59.34 -123.91 -28.58
C TRP A 888 -60.65 -124.63 -28.27
N GLY A 889 -60.82 -125.10 -27.03
CA GLY A 889 -62.05 -125.75 -26.55
C GLY A 889 -62.32 -127.14 -27.12
N ASP A 890 -61.40 -127.74 -27.89
CA ASP A 890 -61.61 -129.07 -28.49
C ASP A 890 -61.20 -130.19 -27.52
N ASN A 891 -62.19 -130.91 -26.97
CA ASN A 891 -61.97 -131.99 -26.01
C ASN A 891 -61.77 -133.37 -26.66
N ARG A 892 -61.65 -133.45 -28.00
CA ARG A 892 -61.25 -134.72 -28.64
C ARG A 892 -59.81 -135.04 -28.30
N HIS A 893 -59.51 -136.33 -28.14
CA HIS A 893 -58.20 -136.82 -27.71
C HIS A 893 -57.07 -136.09 -28.40
N SER A 894 -56.32 -135.32 -27.61
CA SER A 894 -55.10 -134.62 -28.02
C SER A 894 -55.27 -133.53 -29.09
N THR A 895 -56.46 -132.96 -29.26
CA THR A 895 -56.68 -131.88 -30.27
C THR A 895 -56.78 -130.48 -29.66
N GLY A 896 -57.17 -130.40 -28.39
CA GLY A 896 -57.30 -129.17 -27.62
C GLY A 896 -55.96 -128.53 -27.22
N VAL A 897 -56.04 -127.37 -26.60
CA VAL A 897 -54.92 -126.78 -25.85
C VAL A 897 -54.66 -127.68 -24.65
N ASN A 898 -53.53 -128.38 -24.58
CA ASN A 898 -53.34 -129.42 -23.56
C ASN A 898 -51.97 -129.40 -22.88
N TRP A 899 -51.97 -129.95 -21.66
CA TRP A 899 -50.80 -130.22 -20.83
C TRP A 899 -51.06 -131.55 -20.09
N GLU A 900 -50.51 -132.63 -20.62
CA GLU A 900 -50.80 -134.01 -20.22
C GLU A 900 -50.55 -134.26 -18.72
N PRO A 901 -49.42 -133.80 -18.12
CA PRO A 901 -49.14 -134.07 -16.71
C PRO A 901 -50.15 -133.46 -15.73
N TRP A 902 -51.03 -132.55 -16.17
CA TRP A 902 -52.01 -131.89 -15.32
C TRP A 902 -53.47 -132.32 -15.57
N LYS A 903 -53.97 -132.17 -16.80
CA LYS A 903 -55.38 -132.48 -17.15
C LYS A 903 -55.52 -133.56 -18.23
N GLY A 904 -54.42 -134.23 -18.58
CA GLY A 904 -54.38 -135.28 -19.59
C GLY A 904 -54.65 -134.77 -21.02
N HIS A 905 -55.04 -135.69 -21.91
CA HIS A 905 -55.23 -135.40 -23.34
C HIS A 905 -56.69 -135.13 -23.75
N LEU A 906 -57.65 -135.31 -22.86
CA LEU A 906 -59.09 -135.23 -23.17
C LEU A 906 -59.74 -133.90 -22.77
N THR A 907 -58.96 -132.97 -22.22
CA THR A 907 -59.45 -131.68 -21.72
C THR A 907 -58.66 -130.55 -22.35
N SER A 908 -59.34 -129.63 -23.04
CA SER A 908 -58.75 -128.39 -23.51
C SER A 908 -58.71 -127.38 -22.38
N LEU A 909 -57.54 -126.79 -22.14
CA LEU A 909 -57.33 -125.64 -21.27
C LEU A 909 -58.04 -124.40 -21.84
N ASP A 910 -58.47 -123.50 -20.94
CA ASP A 910 -59.12 -122.22 -21.27
C ASP A 910 -58.23 -121.01 -21.00
N PHE A 911 -56.99 -121.24 -20.57
CA PHE A 911 -55.98 -120.21 -20.40
C PHE A 911 -54.58 -120.81 -20.55
N THR A 912 -53.72 -120.13 -21.32
CA THR A 912 -52.31 -120.44 -21.39
C THR A 912 -51.48 -119.20 -21.75
N GLU A 913 -50.38 -119.03 -21.03
CA GLU A 913 -49.33 -118.07 -21.35
C GLU A 913 -47.98 -118.76 -21.37
N MET A 914 -47.14 -118.38 -22.31
CA MET A 914 -45.74 -118.78 -22.42
C MET A 914 -44.88 -117.51 -22.38
N LYS A 915 -43.98 -117.39 -21.41
CA LYS A 915 -43.17 -116.18 -21.19
C LYS A 915 -41.75 -116.50 -20.72
N ILE A 916 -40.83 -115.59 -20.98
CA ILE A 916 -39.41 -115.75 -20.64
C ILE A 916 -38.90 -114.57 -19.82
N ARG A 917 -37.88 -114.80 -18.99
CA ARG A 917 -37.21 -113.77 -18.19
C ARG A 917 -35.72 -114.11 -18.04
N PRO A 918 -34.80 -113.14 -17.98
CA PRO A 918 -33.39 -113.43 -17.68
C PRO A 918 -33.24 -114.16 -16.34
N LEU A 919 -32.51 -115.29 -16.33
CA LEU A 919 -32.29 -116.11 -15.16
C LEU A 919 -31.56 -115.30 -14.06
N GLY A 920 -32.09 -115.30 -12.84
CA GLY A 920 -31.48 -114.60 -11.70
C GLY A 920 -31.75 -113.09 -11.64
N ALA A 921 -32.59 -112.54 -12.54
CA ALA A 921 -32.95 -111.12 -12.60
C ALA A 921 -33.41 -110.49 -11.27
N LEU A 922 -34.05 -111.27 -10.40
CA LEU A 922 -34.59 -110.82 -9.11
C LEU A 922 -33.66 -111.14 -7.91
N SER A 923 -32.56 -111.88 -8.12
CA SER A 923 -31.67 -112.38 -7.05
C SER A 923 -30.63 -111.35 -6.56
N SER A 924 -30.49 -110.21 -7.23
CA SER A 924 -29.50 -109.17 -6.91
C SER A 924 -29.68 -108.45 -5.56
N ARG A 925 -30.75 -108.73 -4.79
CA ARG A 925 -30.97 -108.13 -3.46
C ARG A 925 -30.10 -108.71 -2.33
N LYS A 926 -29.58 -109.94 -2.45
CA LYS A 926 -28.80 -110.56 -1.35
C LYS A 926 -27.30 -110.20 -1.31
N ARG A 927 -26.71 -109.67 -2.39
CA ARG A 927 -25.27 -109.30 -2.41
C ARG A 927 -24.97 -107.90 -1.87
N ARG A 928 -25.94 -106.97 -1.87
CA ARG A 928 -25.73 -105.59 -1.40
C ARG A 928 -25.71 -105.44 0.13
N SER A 929 -26.34 -106.34 0.88
CA SER A 929 -26.36 -106.28 2.36
C SER A 929 -25.02 -106.66 3.00
N LEU A 930 -24.17 -107.45 2.32
CA LEU A 930 -22.86 -107.87 2.84
C LEU A 930 -21.73 -106.85 2.57
N MET A 931 -21.86 -105.98 1.56
CA MET A 931 -20.89 -104.89 1.32
C MET A 931 -21.08 -103.71 2.28
N MET A 932 -22.32 -103.33 2.61
CA MET A 932 -22.58 -102.20 3.53
C MET A 932 -22.21 -102.48 5.00
N ALA A 933 -22.14 -103.75 5.41
CA ALA A 933 -21.64 -104.11 6.74
C ALA A 933 -20.11 -103.95 6.86
N ARG A 934 -19.37 -103.99 5.75
CA ARG A 934 -17.90 -103.91 5.73
C ARG A 934 -17.38 -102.47 5.71
N GLU A 935 -18.17 -101.52 5.20
CA GLU A 935 -17.83 -100.08 5.21
C GLU A 935 -18.17 -99.38 6.54
N ARG A 936 -19.23 -99.80 7.24
CA ARG A 936 -19.56 -99.27 8.58
C ARG A 936 -18.52 -99.59 9.66
N SER A 937 -17.68 -100.60 9.47
CA SER A 937 -16.60 -100.94 10.41
C SER A 937 -15.29 -100.16 10.16
N ARG A 938 -15.15 -99.45 9.03
CA ARG A 938 -13.92 -98.68 8.72
C ARG A 938 -13.99 -97.22 9.17
N ASN A 939 -15.19 -96.63 9.24
CA ASN A 939 -15.36 -95.21 9.57
C ASN A 939 -15.45 -94.90 11.08
N THR A 940 -15.50 -95.89 11.97
CA THR A 940 -15.52 -95.67 13.42
C THR A 940 -14.13 -95.57 14.07
N ASN A 941 -13.04 -95.76 13.33
CA ASN A 941 -11.66 -95.68 13.85
C ASN A 941 -10.89 -94.40 13.48
N LEU A 942 -11.54 -93.41 12.86
CA LEU A 942 -10.90 -92.14 12.43
C LEU A 942 -11.40 -90.88 13.16
N GLN A 943 -12.18 -91.03 14.24
CA GLN A 943 -12.59 -89.92 15.14
C GLN A 943 -11.96 -90.01 16.55
N ARG A 944 -10.83 -90.71 16.70
CA ARG A 944 -9.94 -90.57 17.85
C ARG A 944 -8.50 -90.35 17.36
N LYS A 945 -8.21 -89.13 16.92
CA LYS A 945 -6.89 -88.49 16.97
C LYS A 945 -7.01 -87.00 16.69
#